data_AF-A0A6P0X4G6-F1
#
_entry.id   AF-A0A6P0X4G6-F1
#
_cell.length_a   1.000
_cell.length_b   1.000
_cell.length_c   1.000
_cell.angle_alpha   90.00
_cell.angle_beta   90.00
_cell.angle_gamma   90.00
#
_symmetry.space_group_name_H-M   'P 1'
#
loop_
_entity.id
_entity.type
_entity.pdbx_description
1 polymer ?
#
loop_
_entity_poly.entity_id
_entity_poly.type
_entity_poly.pdbx_seq_one_letter_code
_entity_poly.pdbx_strand_id
1 'polypeptide(L)'
;NVQDEQQLLLDEIMGIAQSLLDGAYGQLSKAQKNHIAVIHKSSKRLFKLSIELLDFYINKYCKLDIQPTELRVITNSILELLRDLFEHKNLQLINAITSDIPLVEADTKLLQQILHNLIDSAIKSNNVCVIKVSAKVVGRQLEITVAALNNTIKLEPLEEMFGEPTDDLIPQEFNCTNLDLVTTKQLVELQGGKLYCSSTVDHSPQFTFTLPIAQNAPLANLTSLPRPAQTKMVTTSRTSTTSTGKFTIMVVDDDKISLQVLTKLLTLQNYEVVQATNGMQALEKMEQGLKPDLIILDIMMPRMDGYEVCQKVRESFSANQLPIIMLTAKEQPSDLVEGLSYGANDYLVKPINRSELVARVKAHIQLAQVNTAYSRFVPNEFIRLLGHESILDVKLGDHVKREMAILFSDIRSFTTLSEQMSPEENFAFINSYLKMVVPAIRNHKGFIDKYIGDAVMAVFPEQAEDALRAAIAMQKQVLRYNCDRVANGEVPIAIGTGIHVGSLMLGTVGEEQRMEETVISDAVNVASRLEGLTKIFGSTVIFSEKILIELEDPTQYRYRFLGKVPIKGRKDAISVFEAFDGEAPDLIEVKQKTRVDFELGISFYYDRKFVEGSEMFERVLKKNSADKAALLYLERCHKFRK
;
A
#
# COMPACT_ATOMS: atom_id res chain seq x y z
N ASN A 1 -30.02 -15.76 -11.66
CA ASN A 1 -30.16 -15.84 -13.14
C ASN A 1 -31.09 -14.78 -13.72
N VAL A 2 -32.44 -14.92 -13.71
CA VAL A 2 -33.34 -13.89 -14.30
C VAL A 2 -33.18 -12.52 -13.62
N GLN A 3 -32.84 -12.53 -12.34
CA GLN A 3 -32.66 -11.33 -11.54
C GLN A 3 -31.30 -10.65 -11.76
N ASP A 4 -30.22 -11.41 -11.88
CA ASP A 4 -28.90 -10.87 -12.20
C ASP A 4 -28.93 -10.19 -13.58
N GLU A 5 -29.66 -10.77 -14.53
CA GLU A 5 -29.93 -10.15 -15.84
C GLU A 5 -30.73 -8.84 -15.71
N GLN A 6 -31.78 -8.80 -14.86
CA GLN A 6 -32.57 -7.59 -14.62
C GLN A 6 -31.80 -6.48 -13.90
N GLN A 7 -30.94 -6.83 -12.93
CA GLN A 7 -30.09 -5.87 -12.23
C GLN A 7 -29.03 -5.30 -13.17
N LEU A 8 -28.36 -6.15 -13.96
CA LEU A 8 -27.39 -5.72 -14.95
C LEU A 8 -28.00 -4.74 -15.97
N LEU A 9 -29.21 -5.04 -16.48
CA LEU A 9 -29.95 -4.17 -17.40
C LEU A 9 -30.31 -2.82 -16.76
N LEU A 10 -30.68 -2.79 -15.48
CA LEU A 10 -31.01 -1.54 -14.77
C LEU A 10 -29.75 -0.71 -14.48
N ASP A 11 -28.64 -1.35 -14.14
CA ASP A 11 -27.35 -0.71 -13.93
C ASP A 11 -26.81 -0.09 -15.23
N GLU A 12 -26.98 -0.78 -16.37
CA GLU A 12 -26.67 -0.24 -17.70
C GLU A 12 -27.45 1.04 -17.99
N ILE A 13 -28.77 1.03 -17.77
CA ILE A 13 -29.62 2.19 -18.03
C ILE A 13 -29.26 3.36 -17.10
N MET A 14 -28.98 3.10 -15.82
CA MET A 14 -28.56 4.14 -14.87
C MET A 14 -27.21 4.74 -15.26
N GLY A 15 -26.22 3.90 -15.61
CA GLY A 15 -24.90 4.34 -16.04
C GLY A 15 -24.95 5.21 -17.29
N ILE A 16 -25.73 4.81 -18.30
CA ILE A 16 -25.92 5.59 -19.53
C ILE A 16 -26.59 6.93 -19.24
N ALA A 17 -27.65 6.94 -18.43
CA ALA A 17 -28.38 8.17 -18.11
C ALA A 17 -27.53 9.15 -17.31
N GLN A 18 -26.74 8.67 -16.34
CA GLN A 18 -25.82 9.51 -15.57
C GLN A 18 -24.68 10.05 -16.45
N SER A 19 -24.11 9.22 -17.31
CA SER A 19 -23.06 9.64 -18.27
C SER A 19 -23.54 10.72 -19.24
N LEU A 20 -24.79 10.63 -19.72
CA LEU A 20 -25.41 11.65 -20.55
C LEU A 20 -25.58 12.97 -19.77
N LEU A 21 -26.07 12.92 -18.52
CA LEU A 21 -26.24 14.12 -17.67
C LEU A 21 -24.91 14.83 -17.38
N ASP A 22 -23.85 14.05 -17.19
CA ASP A 22 -22.49 14.54 -16.94
C ASP A 22 -21.80 15.08 -18.21
N GLY A 23 -22.48 15.05 -19.36
CA GLY A 23 -22.05 15.68 -20.60
C GLY A 23 -21.07 14.85 -21.43
N ALA A 24 -21.02 13.53 -21.22
CA ALA A 24 -20.06 12.65 -21.90
C ALA A 24 -20.15 12.65 -23.45
N TYR A 25 -21.30 13.07 -24.00
CA TYR A 25 -21.57 13.09 -25.45
C TYR A 25 -21.86 14.50 -25.99
N GLY A 26 -21.40 15.55 -25.29
CA GLY A 26 -21.56 16.95 -25.68
C GLY A 26 -22.53 17.74 -24.81
N GLN A 27 -22.73 19.02 -25.15
CA GLN A 27 -23.63 19.90 -24.40
C GLN A 27 -25.09 19.58 -24.68
N LEU A 28 -25.76 18.99 -23.70
CA LEU A 28 -27.21 18.78 -23.73
C LEU A 28 -27.97 20.08 -23.46
N SER A 29 -29.05 20.29 -24.21
CA SER A 29 -30.01 21.35 -23.92
C SER A 29 -30.69 21.15 -22.56
N LYS A 30 -31.21 22.24 -21.98
CA LYS A 30 -31.90 22.20 -20.68
C LYS A 30 -33.09 21.23 -20.67
N ALA A 31 -33.82 21.13 -21.79
CA ALA A 31 -34.92 20.17 -21.95
C ALA A 31 -34.45 18.71 -22.00
N GLN A 32 -33.32 18.41 -22.66
CA GLN A 32 -32.74 17.07 -22.70
C GLN A 32 -32.22 16.63 -21.33
N LYS A 33 -31.52 17.52 -20.61
CA LYS A 33 -31.06 17.25 -19.23
C LYS A 33 -32.22 16.90 -18.31
N ASN A 34 -33.33 17.63 -18.40
CA ASN A 34 -34.51 17.34 -17.57
C ASN A 34 -35.11 15.95 -17.88
N HIS A 35 -35.24 15.57 -19.15
CA HIS A 35 -35.76 14.24 -19.51
C HIS A 35 -34.83 13.11 -19.06
N ILE A 36 -33.51 13.26 -19.25
CA ILE A 36 -32.54 12.24 -18.82
C ILE A 36 -32.49 12.14 -17.29
N ALA A 37 -32.62 13.25 -16.57
CA ALA A 37 -32.73 13.24 -15.10
C ALA A 37 -33.97 12.48 -14.63
N VAL A 38 -35.09 12.58 -15.35
CA VAL A 38 -36.31 11.79 -15.07
C VAL A 38 -36.08 10.30 -15.36
N ILE A 39 -35.41 9.94 -16.46
CA ILE A 39 -35.05 8.54 -16.78
C ILE A 39 -34.13 7.96 -15.70
N HIS A 40 -33.09 8.69 -15.31
CA HIS A 40 -32.16 8.27 -14.25
C HIS A 40 -32.89 8.08 -12.91
N LYS A 41 -33.71 9.05 -12.50
CA LYS A 41 -34.51 8.98 -11.27
C LYS A 41 -35.51 7.82 -11.30
N SER A 42 -36.10 7.53 -12.44
CA SER A 42 -37.08 6.44 -12.60
C SER A 42 -36.40 5.07 -12.57
N SER A 43 -35.24 4.93 -13.21
CA SER A 43 -34.43 3.69 -13.23
C SER A 43 -33.90 3.37 -11.84
N LYS A 44 -33.40 4.37 -11.11
CA LYS A 44 -32.98 4.23 -9.71
C LYS A 44 -34.13 3.81 -8.80
N ARG A 45 -35.34 4.32 -9.05
CA ARG A 45 -36.54 3.89 -8.32
C ARG A 45 -36.89 2.45 -8.61
N LEU A 46 -36.86 2.03 -9.88
CA LEU A 46 -37.15 0.67 -10.32
C LEU A 46 -36.15 -0.35 -9.72
N PHE A 47 -34.87 0.00 -9.69
CA PHE A 47 -33.82 -0.80 -9.07
C PHE A 47 -34.05 -0.99 -7.56
N LYS A 48 -34.33 0.10 -6.84
CA LYS A 48 -34.69 0.04 -5.41
C LYS A 48 -35.89 -0.88 -5.17
N LEU A 49 -36.92 -0.80 -6.00
CA LEU A 49 -38.11 -1.67 -5.91
C LEU A 49 -37.79 -3.15 -6.16
N SER A 50 -36.87 -3.44 -7.09
CA SER A 50 -36.43 -4.82 -7.36
C SER A 50 -35.72 -5.43 -6.16
N ILE A 51 -34.83 -4.66 -5.51
CA ILE A 51 -34.15 -5.08 -4.28
C ILE A 51 -35.14 -5.29 -3.14
N GLU A 52 -36.06 -4.34 -2.92
CA GLU A 52 -37.06 -4.45 -1.85
C GLU A 52 -37.99 -5.66 -2.02
N LEU A 53 -38.36 -5.99 -3.27
CA LEU A 53 -39.12 -7.21 -3.58
C LEU A 53 -38.28 -8.47 -3.33
N LEU A 54 -36.98 -8.45 -3.66
CA LEU A 54 -36.11 -9.58 -3.38
C LEU A 54 -35.93 -9.81 -1.89
N ASP A 55 -35.61 -8.76 -1.13
CA ASP A 55 -35.47 -8.83 0.32
C ASP A 55 -36.75 -9.39 0.93
N PHE A 56 -37.92 -8.98 0.42
CA PHE A 56 -39.20 -9.57 0.83
C PHE A 56 -39.27 -11.08 0.54
N TYR A 57 -38.92 -11.54 -0.66
CA TYR A 57 -38.96 -12.97 -1.00
C TYR A 57 -37.95 -13.78 -0.21
N ILE A 58 -36.71 -13.30 -0.06
CA ILE A 58 -35.68 -13.97 0.74
C ILE A 58 -36.14 -14.07 2.19
N ASN A 59 -36.61 -12.97 2.78
CA ASN A 59 -37.02 -12.95 4.19
C ASN A 59 -38.34 -13.69 4.45
N LYS A 60 -39.18 -13.92 3.44
CA LYS A 60 -40.38 -14.77 3.55
C LYS A 60 -40.06 -16.26 3.58
N TYR A 61 -38.96 -16.69 2.96
CA TYR A 61 -38.58 -18.11 2.85
C TYR A 61 -37.32 -18.49 3.67
N CYS A 62 -36.59 -17.52 4.24
CA CYS A 62 -35.47 -17.72 5.16
C CYS A 62 -35.86 -17.49 6.63
N LYS A 63 -35.08 -18.06 7.57
CA LYS A 63 -35.28 -17.88 9.02
C LYS A 63 -34.98 -16.42 9.41
N LEU A 64 -35.93 -15.76 10.06
CA LEU A 64 -35.74 -14.44 10.69
C LEU A 64 -34.77 -14.54 11.89
N ASP A 65 -33.86 -13.58 12.04
CA ASP A 65 -32.93 -13.49 13.17
C ASP A 65 -33.53 -12.60 14.27
N ILE A 66 -34.56 -13.13 14.96
CA ILE A 66 -35.28 -12.41 16.01
C ILE A 66 -34.45 -12.40 17.29
N GLN A 67 -34.08 -11.20 17.77
CA GLN A 67 -33.32 -11.01 19.01
C GLN A 67 -33.93 -9.89 19.88
N PRO A 68 -33.72 -9.92 21.21
CA PRO A 68 -34.13 -8.81 22.09
C PRO A 68 -33.42 -7.51 21.69
N THR A 69 -34.19 -6.52 21.27
CA THR A 69 -33.70 -5.32 20.60
C THR A 69 -34.14 -4.05 21.32
N GLU A 70 -33.20 -3.11 21.53
CA GLU A 70 -33.47 -1.82 22.20
C GLU A 70 -33.94 -0.75 21.19
N LEU A 71 -35.27 -0.57 21.12
CA LEU A 71 -35.91 0.31 20.14
C LEU A 71 -35.40 1.76 20.17
N ARG A 72 -35.07 2.27 21.36
CA ARG A 72 -34.62 3.66 21.54
C ARG A 72 -33.29 3.94 20.85
N VAL A 73 -32.33 3.00 20.93
CA VAL A 73 -31.00 3.10 20.33
C VAL A 73 -31.12 3.13 18.80
N ILE A 74 -31.87 2.19 18.24
CA ILE A 74 -32.10 2.11 16.79
C ILE A 74 -32.78 3.38 16.27
N THR A 75 -33.82 3.84 16.98
CA THR A 75 -34.55 5.05 16.60
C THR A 75 -33.64 6.28 16.63
N ASN A 76 -32.76 6.41 17.64
CA ASN A 76 -31.78 7.49 17.69
C ASN A 76 -30.82 7.45 16.50
N SER A 77 -30.23 6.28 16.20
CA SER A 77 -29.29 6.14 15.08
C SER A 77 -29.92 6.52 13.74
N ILE A 78 -31.17 6.13 13.50
CA ILE A 78 -31.89 6.46 12.26
C ILE A 78 -32.18 7.96 12.18
N LEU A 79 -32.67 8.57 13.27
CA LEU A 79 -32.97 10.00 13.28
C LEU A 79 -31.70 10.86 13.15
N GLU A 80 -30.57 10.45 13.72
CA GLU A 80 -29.28 11.12 13.52
C GLU A 80 -28.83 11.05 12.06
N LEU A 81 -28.89 9.87 11.43
CA LEU A 81 -28.55 9.70 10.02
C LEU A 81 -29.44 10.54 9.09
N LEU A 82 -30.72 10.67 9.42
CA LEU A 82 -31.66 11.48 8.64
C LEU A 82 -31.55 12.99 8.93
N ARG A 83 -31.01 13.41 10.08
CA ARG A 83 -30.75 14.85 10.34
C ARG A 83 -29.76 15.42 9.32
N ASP A 84 -28.66 14.72 9.07
CA ASP A 84 -27.60 15.18 8.16
C ASP A 84 -28.09 15.29 6.71
N LEU A 85 -29.03 14.43 6.29
CA LEU A 85 -29.58 14.43 4.93
C LEU A 85 -30.58 15.56 4.68
N PHE A 86 -31.19 16.13 5.72
CA PHE A 86 -32.27 17.11 5.61
C PHE A 86 -31.99 18.43 6.32
N GLU A 87 -30.71 18.74 6.60
CA GLU A 87 -30.25 19.97 7.27
C GLU A 87 -30.80 21.28 6.64
N HIS A 88 -31.21 21.23 5.37
CA HIS A 88 -31.77 22.36 4.61
C HIS A 88 -33.30 22.49 4.65
N LYS A 89 -34.04 21.56 5.28
CA LYS A 89 -35.48 21.68 5.54
C LYS A 89 -35.64 22.02 7.03
N ASN A 90 -36.47 23.02 7.37
CA ASN A 90 -36.84 23.34 8.77
C ASN A 90 -37.68 22.20 9.40
N LEU A 91 -37.07 21.02 9.56
CA LEU A 91 -37.70 19.78 9.97
C LEU A 91 -37.07 19.33 11.29
N GLN A 92 -37.89 19.23 12.34
CA GLN A 92 -37.46 18.75 13.65
C GLN A 92 -37.73 17.25 13.79
N LEU A 93 -36.69 16.49 14.14
CA LEU A 93 -36.76 15.04 14.37
C LEU A 93 -36.67 14.73 15.87
N ILE A 94 -37.75 14.19 16.45
CA ILE A 94 -37.91 13.94 17.89
C ILE A 94 -38.05 12.43 18.17
N ASN A 95 -37.12 11.88 18.95
CA ASN A 95 -37.30 10.58 19.58
C ASN A 95 -37.98 10.76 20.95
N ALA A 96 -39.25 10.37 21.04
CA ALA A 96 -40.04 10.43 22.26
C ALA A 96 -40.17 9.05 22.95
N ILE A 97 -39.31 8.10 22.62
CA ILE A 97 -39.23 6.79 23.29
C ILE A 97 -38.46 6.95 24.60
N THR A 98 -39.10 6.57 25.69
CA THR A 98 -38.54 6.64 27.04
C THR A 98 -37.53 5.50 27.29
N SER A 99 -36.63 5.68 28.27
CA SER A 99 -35.57 4.70 28.57
C SER A 99 -36.05 3.47 29.35
N ASP A 100 -37.28 3.49 29.86
CA ASP A 100 -37.91 2.43 30.65
C ASP A 100 -38.72 1.44 29.80
N ILE A 101 -38.74 1.62 28.48
CA ILE A 101 -39.49 0.75 27.58
C ILE A 101 -38.82 -0.64 27.46
N PRO A 102 -39.59 -1.74 27.45
CA PRO A 102 -39.00 -3.07 27.37
C PRO A 102 -38.42 -3.37 25.98
N LEU A 103 -37.47 -4.30 25.91
CA LEU A 103 -36.89 -4.79 24.66
C LEU A 103 -37.96 -5.47 23.80
N VAL A 104 -37.86 -5.31 22.48
CA VAL A 104 -38.74 -5.99 21.51
C VAL A 104 -38.05 -7.19 20.89
N GLU A 105 -38.81 -8.25 20.63
CA GLU A 105 -38.35 -9.36 19.79
C GLU A 105 -38.48 -8.94 18.32
N ALA A 106 -37.36 -8.57 17.72
CA ALA A 106 -37.32 -8.12 16.34
C ALA A 106 -36.03 -8.55 15.64
N ASP A 107 -36.10 -8.69 14.33
CA ASP A 107 -34.90 -8.67 13.49
C ASP A 107 -34.46 -7.21 13.37
N THR A 108 -33.27 -6.91 13.89
CA THR A 108 -32.75 -5.53 13.97
C THR A 108 -32.66 -4.86 12.60
N LYS A 109 -32.31 -5.60 11.54
CA LYS A 109 -32.18 -5.05 10.18
C LYS A 109 -33.55 -4.72 9.60
N LEU A 110 -34.52 -5.62 9.77
CA LEU A 110 -35.88 -5.39 9.29
C LEU A 110 -36.57 -4.27 10.06
N LEU A 111 -36.34 -4.17 11.37
CA LEU A 111 -36.84 -3.07 12.19
C LEU A 111 -36.28 -1.71 11.74
N GLN A 112 -34.99 -1.65 11.44
CA GLN A 112 -34.37 -0.44 10.87
C GLN A 112 -35.03 -0.05 9.54
N GLN A 113 -35.30 -1.02 8.67
CA GLN A 113 -35.96 -0.80 7.38
C GLN A 113 -37.40 -0.30 7.56
N ILE A 114 -38.19 -0.91 8.46
CA ILE A 114 -39.56 -0.48 8.80
C ILE A 114 -39.55 0.99 9.25
N LEU A 115 -38.70 1.33 10.23
CA LEU A 115 -38.61 2.69 10.77
C LEU A 115 -38.18 3.69 9.70
N HIS A 116 -37.15 3.36 8.91
CA HIS A 116 -36.69 4.22 7.82
C HIS A 116 -37.81 4.47 6.80
N ASN A 117 -38.55 3.44 6.39
CA ASN A 117 -39.63 3.58 5.40
C ASN A 117 -40.79 4.44 5.91
N LEU A 118 -41.18 4.29 7.18
CA LEU A 118 -42.24 5.08 7.79
C LEU A 118 -41.82 6.54 7.98
N ILE A 119 -40.58 6.78 8.43
CA ILE A 119 -40.05 8.15 8.60
C ILE A 119 -39.87 8.82 7.23
N ASP A 120 -39.31 8.14 6.23
CA ASP A 120 -39.15 8.68 4.89
C ASP A 120 -40.52 8.97 4.23
N SER A 121 -41.53 8.14 4.49
CA SER A 121 -42.92 8.40 4.08
C SER A 121 -43.51 9.64 4.78
N ALA A 122 -43.22 9.82 6.06
CA ALA A 122 -43.61 11.02 6.80
C ALA A 122 -42.92 12.28 6.26
N ILE A 123 -41.64 12.23 5.89
CA ILE A 123 -40.87 13.35 5.32
C ILE A 123 -41.39 13.75 3.93
N LYS A 124 -41.85 12.78 3.12
CA LYS A 124 -42.40 13.04 1.77
C LYS A 124 -43.76 13.72 1.79
N SER A 125 -44.43 13.80 2.94
CA SER A 125 -45.72 14.47 3.08
C SER A 125 -45.51 15.99 3.09
N ASN A 126 -46.32 16.73 2.32
CA ASN A 126 -46.18 18.19 2.21
C ASN A 126 -46.57 18.87 3.55
N ASN A 127 -45.86 19.96 3.89
CA ASN A 127 -46.10 20.82 5.07
C ASN A 127 -45.72 20.27 6.46
N VAL A 128 -44.92 19.20 6.53
CA VAL A 128 -44.44 18.64 7.82
C VAL A 128 -43.28 19.46 8.40
N CYS A 129 -43.42 19.87 9.67
CA CYS A 129 -42.37 20.59 10.41
C CYS A 129 -41.74 19.75 11.53
N VAL A 130 -42.45 18.76 12.06
CA VAL A 130 -41.95 17.90 13.13
C VAL A 130 -42.31 16.44 12.85
N ILE A 131 -41.35 15.53 13.01
CA ILE A 131 -41.58 14.09 13.03
C ILE A 131 -41.26 13.58 14.43
N LYS A 132 -42.25 12.93 15.05
CA LYS A 132 -42.15 12.36 16.39
C LYS A 132 -42.30 10.84 16.32
N VAL A 133 -41.31 10.13 16.85
CA VAL A 133 -41.39 8.67 17.05
C VAL A 133 -41.63 8.41 18.53
N SER A 134 -42.72 7.72 18.87
CA SER A 134 -43.07 7.35 20.24
C SER A 134 -43.41 5.87 20.33
N ALA A 135 -43.33 5.29 21.52
CA ALA A 135 -43.75 3.91 21.74
C ALA A 135 -44.44 3.76 23.10
N LYS A 136 -45.41 2.84 23.19
CA LYS A 136 -46.14 2.50 24.41
C LYS A 136 -46.37 0.99 24.50
N VAL A 137 -46.46 0.47 25.72
CA VAL A 137 -46.77 -0.94 25.97
C VAL A 137 -48.28 -1.15 25.93
N VAL A 138 -48.75 -2.06 25.09
CA VAL A 138 -50.16 -2.45 24.99
C VAL A 138 -50.26 -3.98 25.09
N GLY A 139 -50.64 -4.47 26.27
CA GLY A 139 -50.70 -5.90 26.55
C GLY A 139 -49.33 -6.57 26.49
N ARG A 140 -49.14 -7.52 25.56
CA ARG A 140 -47.86 -8.24 25.31
C ARG A 140 -47.06 -7.70 24.11
N GLN A 141 -47.52 -6.60 23.53
CA GLN A 141 -46.89 -6.00 22.37
C GLN A 141 -46.49 -4.56 22.70
N LEU A 142 -45.43 -4.11 22.03
CA LEU A 142 -45.05 -2.71 21.99
C LEU A 142 -45.69 -2.07 20.78
N GLU A 143 -46.41 -0.96 20.97
CA GLU A 143 -47.00 -0.14 19.92
C GLU A 143 -46.06 1.04 19.64
N ILE A 144 -45.53 1.11 18.42
CA ILE A 144 -44.61 2.14 17.94
C ILE A 144 -45.35 3.04 16.96
N THR A 145 -45.29 4.34 17.18
CA THR A 145 -45.98 5.37 16.40
C THR A 145 -44.99 6.34 15.78
N VAL A 146 -45.13 6.58 14.47
CA VAL A 146 -44.44 7.63 13.72
C VAL A 146 -45.47 8.67 13.30
N ALA A 147 -45.41 9.87 13.88
CA ALA A 147 -46.35 10.96 13.62
C ALA A 147 -45.67 12.12 12.91
N ALA A 148 -46.29 12.60 11.83
CA ALA A 148 -45.95 13.88 11.21
C ALA A 148 -46.84 14.99 11.78
N LEU A 149 -46.25 16.11 12.20
CA LEU A 149 -46.97 17.24 12.81
C LEU A 149 -46.70 18.54 12.02
N ASN A 150 -47.75 19.32 11.83
CA ASN A 150 -47.73 20.62 11.15
C ASN A 150 -47.73 21.76 12.19
N ASN A 151 -47.15 22.90 11.84
CA ASN A 151 -46.84 23.99 12.79
C ASN A 151 -48.03 24.89 13.19
N THR A 152 -49.28 24.39 13.17
CA THR A 152 -50.47 25.19 13.51
C THR A 152 -50.81 25.28 14.99
N ILE A 153 -49.96 24.75 15.89
CA ILE A 153 -50.23 24.78 17.32
C ILE A 153 -49.05 25.45 18.05
N LYS A 154 -49.33 26.61 18.65
CA LYS A 154 -48.44 27.29 19.59
C LYS A 154 -48.01 26.31 20.67
N LEU A 155 -46.71 26.25 20.95
CA LEU A 155 -46.15 25.51 22.08
C LEU A 155 -46.77 26.00 23.39
N GLU A 156 -47.74 25.25 23.90
CA GLU A 156 -48.04 25.18 25.34
C GLU A 156 -47.41 23.89 25.90
N PRO A 157 -47.16 23.81 27.23
CA PRO A 157 -46.44 22.70 27.83
C PRO A 157 -47.18 21.37 27.61
N LEU A 158 -46.44 20.40 27.09
CA LEU A 158 -46.92 19.15 26.50
C LEU A 158 -47.26 18.06 27.55
N GLU A 159 -47.96 18.42 28.64
CA GLU A 159 -48.33 17.48 29.71
C GLU A 159 -49.83 17.15 29.81
N GLU A 160 -50.72 17.78 29.01
CA GLU A 160 -52.18 17.57 29.15
C GLU A 160 -52.92 17.10 27.87
N MET A 161 -52.23 16.68 26.79
CA MET A 161 -52.89 16.21 25.55
C MET A 161 -53.15 14.69 25.46
N PHE A 162 -52.94 13.93 26.53
CA PHE A 162 -53.25 12.49 26.55
C PHE A 162 -54.50 12.21 27.38
N GLY A 163 -55.67 12.48 26.79
CA GLY A 163 -56.92 11.86 27.24
C GLY A 163 -56.89 10.36 26.93
N GLU A 164 -57.49 9.55 27.80
CA GLU A 164 -57.73 8.12 27.57
C GLU A 164 -58.33 7.90 26.17
N PRO A 165 -57.91 6.88 25.42
CA PRO A 165 -58.51 6.59 24.13
C PRO A 165 -59.94 6.12 24.38
N THR A 166 -60.93 6.92 24.01
CA THR A 166 -62.30 6.44 23.83
C THR A 166 -62.30 5.41 22.70
N ASP A 167 -62.97 4.28 22.91
CA ASP A 167 -63.08 3.08 22.06
C ASP A 167 -63.61 3.33 20.61
N ASP A 168 -63.75 4.57 20.16
CA ASP A 168 -64.44 4.96 18.91
C ASP A 168 -63.53 5.33 17.73
N LEU A 169 -62.21 5.11 17.80
CA LEU A 169 -61.35 5.20 16.62
C LEU A 169 -61.42 3.90 15.81
N ILE A 170 -62.40 3.83 14.90
CA ILE A 170 -62.54 2.76 13.91
C ILE A 170 -61.24 2.67 13.09
N PRO A 171 -60.47 1.58 13.15
CA PRO A 171 -59.31 1.39 12.27
C PRO A 171 -59.81 1.30 10.83
N GLN A 172 -59.50 2.30 10.00
CA GLN A 172 -59.82 2.24 8.58
C GLN A 172 -58.83 1.28 7.89
N GLU A 173 -59.33 0.18 7.31
CA GLU A 173 -58.53 -0.67 6.42
C GLU A 173 -58.10 0.16 5.21
N PHE A 174 -56.80 0.42 5.11
CA PHE A 174 -56.21 1.23 4.06
C PHE A 174 -56.03 0.40 2.77
N ASN A 175 -56.56 0.93 1.66
CA ASN A 175 -56.22 0.50 0.31
C ASN A 175 -54.94 1.25 -0.14
N CYS A 176 -53.76 0.70 0.18
CA CYS A 176 -52.48 1.33 -0.13
C CYS A 176 -52.02 1.04 -1.57
N THR A 177 -51.91 2.08 -2.40
CA THR A 177 -51.21 2.06 -3.70
C THR A 177 -49.72 2.41 -3.61
N ASN A 178 -49.21 2.78 -2.42
CA ASN A 178 -47.80 3.08 -2.18
C ASN A 178 -47.02 1.83 -1.77
N LEU A 179 -46.08 1.41 -2.62
CA LEU A 179 -45.29 0.19 -2.47
C LEU A 179 -44.46 0.16 -1.17
N ASP A 180 -43.86 1.29 -0.76
CA ASP A 180 -43.11 1.41 0.51
C ASP A 180 -43.95 1.00 1.74
N LEU A 181 -45.25 1.32 1.76
CA LEU A 181 -46.17 0.98 2.86
C LEU A 181 -46.65 -0.47 2.79
N VAL A 182 -46.80 -1.03 1.59
CA VAL A 182 -47.15 -2.44 1.38
C VAL A 182 -46.03 -3.34 1.89
N THR A 183 -44.78 -3.05 1.51
CA THR A 183 -43.59 -3.77 2.00
C THR A 183 -43.46 -3.63 3.51
N THR A 184 -43.66 -2.43 4.06
CA THR A 184 -43.60 -2.20 5.51
C THR A 184 -44.65 -3.00 6.28
N LYS A 185 -45.89 -3.07 5.78
CA LYS A 185 -46.95 -3.90 6.37
C LYS A 185 -46.54 -5.36 6.45
N GLN A 186 -46.00 -5.89 5.36
CA GLN A 186 -45.57 -7.28 5.27
C GLN A 186 -44.38 -7.59 6.20
N LEU A 187 -43.40 -6.69 6.31
CA LEU A 187 -42.26 -6.85 7.23
C LEU A 187 -42.68 -6.85 8.71
N VAL A 188 -43.69 -6.05 9.06
CA VAL A 188 -44.29 -6.02 10.40
C VAL A 188 -45.05 -7.33 10.67
N GLU A 189 -45.84 -7.80 9.71
CA GLU A 189 -46.61 -9.06 9.83
C GLU A 189 -45.69 -10.29 9.95
N LEU A 190 -44.58 -10.32 9.20
CA LEU A 190 -43.57 -11.39 9.30
C LEU A 190 -42.95 -11.50 10.70
N GLN A 191 -42.89 -10.40 11.44
CA GLN A 191 -42.38 -10.34 12.82
C GLN A 191 -43.50 -10.48 13.88
N GLY A 192 -44.71 -10.91 13.48
CA GLY A 192 -45.84 -11.13 14.41
C GLY A 192 -46.56 -9.85 14.84
N GLY A 193 -46.34 -8.75 14.13
CA GLY A 193 -46.94 -7.45 14.36
C GLY A 193 -48.13 -7.13 13.46
N LYS A 194 -48.69 -5.92 13.64
CA LYS A 194 -49.72 -5.31 12.79
C LYS A 194 -49.35 -3.86 12.51
N LEU A 195 -49.61 -3.37 11.29
CA LEU A 195 -49.45 -1.96 10.89
C LEU A 195 -50.82 -1.34 10.58
N TYR A 196 -51.08 -0.16 11.12
CA TYR A 196 -52.28 0.65 10.89
C TYR A 196 -51.91 2.12 10.70
N CYS A 197 -52.81 2.86 10.07
CA CYS A 197 -52.67 4.29 9.79
C CYS A 197 -53.88 5.02 10.38
N SER A 198 -53.63 6.09 11.12
CA SER A 198 -54.63 7.04 11.60
C SER A 198 -54.26 8.44 11.12
N SER A 199 -55.24 9.32 10.99
CA SER A 199 -55.00 10.74 10.75
C SER A 199 -55.40 11.52 11.99
N THR A 200 -54.61 12.54 12.35
CA THR A 200 -55.01 13.52 13.36
C THR A 200 -56.06 14.48 12.80
N VAL A 201 -56.67 15.30 13.67
CA VAL A 201 -57.64 16.36 13.31
C VAL A 201 -57.10 17.30 12.22
N ASP A 202 -55.77 17.47 12.17
CA ASP A 202 -55.05 18.33 11.22
C ASP A 202 -54.68 17.64 9.90
N HIS A 203 -55.26 16.47 9.61
CA HIS A 203 -55.02 15.68 8.39
C HIS A 203 -53.57 15.19 8.25
N SER A 204 -52.83 15.13 9.36
CA SER A 204 -51.45 14.67 9.36
C SER A 204 -51.38 13.15 9.55
N PRO A 205 -50.59 12.44 8.72
CA PRO A 205 -50.53 10.97 8.78
C PRO A 205 -49.77 10.50 10.02
N GLN A 206 -50.37 9.52 10.70
CA GLN A 206 -49.77 8.80 11.82
C GLN A 206 -49.75 7.31 11.48
N PHE A 207 -48.54 6.75 11.38
CA PHE A 207 -48.34 5.33 11.15
C PHE A 207 -48.02 4.64 12.46
N THR A 208 -48.72 3.56 12.77
CA THR A 208 -48.54 2.83 14.02
C THR A 208 -48.38 1.34 13.73
N PHE A 209 -47.32 0.74 14.27
CA PHE A 209 -47.07 -0.69 14.15
C PHE A 209 -46.79 -1.34 15.51
N THR A 210 -47.01 -2.65 15.60
CA THR A 210 -46.82 -3.43 16.83
C THR A 210 -45.72 -4.46 16.67
N LEU A 211 -44.97 -4.73 17.76
CA LEU A 211 -43.99 -5.82 17.84
C LEU A 211 -44.09 -6.55 19.18
N PRO A 212 -43.77 -7.86 19.25
CA PRO A 212 -43.77 -8.62 20.51
C PRO A 212 -42.71 -8.10 21.51
N ILE A 213 -43.06 -8.08 22.80
CA ILE A 213 -42.10 -7.76 23.86
C ILE A 213 -41.27 -9.01 24.19
N ALA A 214 -39.95 -8.85 24.35
CA ALA A 214 -39.04 -9.95 24.67
C ALA A 214 -39.31 -10.52 26.06
N GLN A 215 -39.59 -11.84 26.15
CA GLN A 215 -40.08 -12.46 27.39
C GLN A 215 -38.95 -12.92 28.35
N ASN A 216 -37.68 -12.93 27.92
CA ASN A 216 -36.54 -13.36 28.73
C ASN A 216 -35.28 -12.54 28.46
N ALA A 217 -35.23 -11.30 28.96
CA ALA A 217 -33.98 -10.53 29.04
C ALA A 217 -33.57 -10.41 30.53
N PRO A 218 -32.37 -10.87 30.94
CA PRO A 218 -31.91 -10.65 32.29
C PRO A 218 -31.79 -9.15 32.57
N LEU A 219 -32.49 -8.66 33.58
CA LEU A 219 -32.20 -7.35 34.17
C LEU A 219 -30.80 -7.38 34.80
N ALA A 220 -29.99 -6.37 34.47
CA ALA A 220 -28.71 -5.97 35.06
C ALA A 220 -27.42 -6.64 34.52
N ASN A 221 -26.74 -5.96 33.58
CA ASN A 221 -25.47 -5.24 33.84
C ASN A 221 -24.89 -4.69 32.53
N LEU A 222 -25.21 -3.43 32.19
CA LEU A 222 -24.50 -2.65 31.18
C LEU A 222 -24.16 -1.25 31.73
N THR A 223 -23.52 -1.22 32.88
CA THR A 223 -22.73 -0.07 33.36
C THR A 223 -21.25 -0.42 33.33
N SER A 224 -20.72 -0.68 32.13
CA SER A 224 -19.32 -0.40 31.77
C SER A 224 -19.06 -0.82 30.31
N LEU A 225 -19.48 0.01 29.37
CA LEU A 225 -18.74 0.09 28.11
C LEU A 225 -17.54 1.02 28.35
N PRO A 226 -16.32 0.66 27.91
CA PRO A 226 -15.19 1.57 27.93
C PRO A 226 -15.59 2.80 27.12
N ARG A 227 -15.54 3.98 27.74
CA ARG A 227 -15.54 5.24 26.99
C ARG A 227 -14.48 5.11 25.89
N PRO A 228 -14.79 5.40 24.62
CA PRO A 228 -13.72 5.75 23.71
C PRO A 228 -13.01 6.92 24.37
N ALA A 229 -11.73 6.70 24.71
CA ALA A 229 -10.88 7.78 25.15
C ALA A 229 -11.04 8.91 24.13
N GLN A 230 -11.39 10.09 24.61
CA GLN A 230 -11.32 11.31 23.83
C GLN A 230 -9.87 11.48 23.39
N THR A 231 -9.54 10.90 22.24
CA THR A 231 -8.36 11.27 21.50
C THR A 231 -8.61 12.72 21.12
N LYS A 232 -7.96 13.63 21.85
CA LYS A 232 -7.86 15.03 21.46
C LYS A 232 -7.51 15.04 19.98
N MET A 233 -8.47 15.48 19.15
CA MET A 233 -8.17 15.94 17.80
C MET A 233 -7.15 17.05 17.98
N VAL A 234 -5.89 16.69 17.80
CA VAL A 234 -4.86 17.67 17.48
C VAL A 234 -5.30 18.24 16.14
N THR A 235 -5.78 19.47 16.19
CA THR A 235 -5.99 20.33 15.03
C THR A 235 -4.62 20.60 14.40
N THR A 236 -4.07 19.62 13.69
CA THR A 236 -2.98 19.87 12.73
C THR A 236 -3.63 20.49 11.51
N SER A 237 -3.50 21.80 11.46
CA SER A 237 -3.54 22.67 10.29
C SER A 237 -3.36 21.89 8.99
N ARG A 238 -4.34 22.01 8.11
CA ARG A 238 -4.23 21.65 6.68
C ARG A 238 -3.09 22.47 6.08
N THR A 239 -1.89 21.90 6.04
CA THR A 239 -0.89 22.28 5.05
C THR A 239 -1.14 21.46 3.81
N SER A 240 -1.88 22.06 2.89
CA SER A 240 -1.80 21.76 1.47
C SER A 240 -0.36 21.96 1.00
N THR A 241 0.38 20.88 0.81
CA THR A 241 1.63 20.88 0.03
C THR A 241 1.65 19.68 -0.90
N THR A 242 1.22 19.97 -2.13
CA THR A 242 1.67 19.41 -3.42
C THR A 242 2.79 18.37 -3.39
N SER A 243 2.48 17.17 -3.89
CA SER A 243 3.39 16.39 -4.74
C SER A 243 2.60 15.93 -5.98
N THR A 244 2.64 16.72 -7.05
CA THR A 244 2.06 16.36 -8.34
C THR A 244 2.95 15.34 -9.05
N GLY A 245 2.91 14.09 -8.60
CA GLY A 245 3.13 12.93 -9.46
C GLY A 245 1.75 12.35 -9.81
N LYS A 246 1.49 12.02 -11.07
CA LYS A 246 0.30 11.24 -11.42
C LYS A 246 0.57 9.81 -10.93
N PHE A 247 -0.17 9.34 -9.91
CA PHE A 247 -0.10 7.95 -9.50
C PHE A 247 -0.84 7.08 -10.52
N THR A 248 -0.29 5.92 -10.83
CA THR A 248 -0.86 4.96 -11.76
C THR A 248 -1.61 3.87 -10.99
N ILE A 249 -2.90 3.75 -11.23
CA ILE A 249 -3.74 2.71 -10.64
C ILE A 249 -4.08 1.68 -11.71
N MET A 250 -3.80 0.41 -11.43
CA MET A 250 -4.25 -0.68 -12.29
C MET A 250 -5.63 -1.15 -11.84
N VAL A 251 -6.60 -1.19 -12.75
CA VAL A 251 -7.95 -1.72 -12.50
C VAL A 251 -8.12 -3.00 -13.29
N VAL A 252 -8.46 -4.09 -12.60
CA VAL A 252 -8.60 -5.42 -13.18
C VAL A 252 -10.02 -5.92 -12.91
N ASP A 253 -10.80 -6.08 -13.98
CA ASP A 253 -12.20 -6.53 -13.94
C ASP A 253 -12.57 -7.07 -15.32
N ASP A 254 -13.30 -8.18 -15.42
CA ASP A 254 -13.73 -8.76 -16.71
C ASP A 254 -14.94 -8.03 -17.31
N ASP A 255 -15.71 -7.32 -16.47
CA ASP A 255 -16.77 -6.44 -16.92
C ASP A 255 -16.23 -5.08 -17.42
N LYS A 256 -16.42 -4.85 -18.72
CA LYS A 256 -16.00 -3.62 -19.40
C LYS A 256 -16.69 -2.37 -18.85
N ILE A 257 -17.92 -2.50 -18.33
CA ILE A 257 -18.67 -1.38 -17.77
C ILE A 257 -18.04 -0.96 -16.44
N SER A 258 -17.79 -1.92 -15.56
CA SER A 258 -17.07 -1.72 -14.29
C SER A 258 -15.70 -1.05 -14.50
N LEU A 259 -14.92 -1.52 -15.49
CA LEU A 259 -13.67 -0.87 -15.88
C LEU A 259 -13.85 0.60 -16.28
N GLN A 260 -14.86 0.91 -17.09
CA GLN A 260 -15.14 2.29 -17.53
C GLN A 260 -15.54 3.20 -16.36
N VAL A 261 -16.42 2.72 -15.47
CA VAL A 261 -16.87 3.46 -14.29
C VAL A 261 -15.69 3.77 -13.37
N LEU A 262 -14.93 2.75 -12.97
CA LEU A 262 -13.76 2.89 -12.11
C LEU A 262 -12.72 3.82 -12.72
N THR A 263 -12.43 3.65 -14.01
CA THR A 263 -11.49 4.52 -14.74
C THR A 263 -11.94 5.97 -14.72
N LYS A 264 -13.23 6.24 -14.91
CA LYS A 264 -13.74 7.62 -14.90
C LYS A 264 -13.66 8.23 -13.50
N LEU A 265 -14.04 7.47 -12.46
CA LEU A 265 -13.98 7.93 -11.08
C LEU A 265 -12.56 8.30 -10.64
N LEU A 266 -11.58 7.48 -11.00
CA LEU A 266 -10.17 7.68 -10.63
C LEU A 266 -9.49 8.77 -11.48
N THR A 267 -9.76 8.80 -12.79
CA THR A 267 -9.24 9.86 -13.67
C THR A 267 -9.74 11.25 -13.24
N LEU A 268 -10.97 11.37 -12.72
CA LEU A 268 -11.50 12.61 -12.14
C LEU A 268 -10.75 13.08 -10.88
N GLN A 269 -9.95 12.21 -10.25
CA GLN A 269 -9.09 12.54 -9.11
C GLN A 269 -7.61 12.71 -9.53
N ASN A 270 -7.34 12.87 -10.84
CA ASN A 270 -6.00 13.01 -11.43
C ASN A 270 -5.08 11.78 -11.30
N TYR A 271 -5.66 10.59 -11.12
CA TYR A 271 -4.92 9.33 -11.25
C TYR A 271 -4.78 8.93 -12.73
N GLU A 272 -3.63 8.36 -13.08
CA GLU A 272 -3.47 7.61 -14.32
C GLU A 272 -4.04 6.21 -14.12
N VAL A 273 -4.82 5.70 -15.08
CA VAL A 273 -5.50 4.42 -14.93
C VAL A 273 -5.09 3.49 -16.05
N VAL A 274 -4.62 2.30 -15.69
CA VAL A 274 -4.36 1.20 -16.62
C VAL A 274 -5.39 0.10 -16.39
N GLN A 275 -6.10 -0.29 -17.43
CA GLN A 275 -7.15 -1.31 -17.34
C GLN A 275 -6.60 -2.69 -17.71
N ALA A 276 -7.06 -3.75 -17.06
CA ALA A 276 -6.89 -5.12 -17.51
C ALA A 276 -8.24 -5.87 -17.44
N THR A 277 -8.55 -6.67 -18.46
CA THR A 277 -9.85 -7.36 -18.60
C THR A 277 -9.86 -8.78 -18.02
N ASN A 278 -8.77 -9.19 -17.36
CA ASN A 278 -8.63 -10.45 -16.64
C ASN A 278 -7.28 -10.49 -15.90
N GLY A 279 -7.12 -11.47 -15.01
CA GLY A 279 -5.89 -11.67 -14.23
C GLY A 279 -4.62 -11.89 -15.06
N MET A 280 -4.70 -12.68 -16.14
CA MET A 280 -3.53 -12.95 -17.00
C MET A 280 -3.01 -11.68 -17.67
N GLN A 281 -3.91 -10.85 -18.20
CA GLN A 281 -3.53 -9.58 -18.81
C GLN A 281 -2.92 -8.60 -17.79
N ALA A 282 -3.40 -8.62 -16.54
CA ALA A 282 -2.83 -7.81 -15.48
C ALA A 282 -1.36 -8.20 -15.21
N LEU A 283 -1.09 -9.50 -15.08
CA LEU A 283 0.25 -10.04 -14.86
C LEU A 283 1.17 -9.80 -16.06
N GLU A 284 0.71 -10.03 -17.29
CA GLU A 284 1.49 -9.74 -18.52
C GLU A 284 1.93 -8.27 -18.58
N LYS A 285 1.05 -7.33 -18.21
CA LYS A 285 1.40 -5.90 -18.20
C LYS A 285 2.48 -5.59 -17.17
N MET A 286 2.43 -6.23 -16.00
CA MET A 286 3.46 -6.08 -14.98
C MET A 286 4.80 -6.67 -15.43
N GLU A 287 4.78 -7.83 -16.08
CA GLU A 287 5.97 -8.46 -16.69
C GLU A 287 6.59 -7.58 -17.81
N GLN A 288 5.75 -6.86 -18.56
CA GLN A 288 6.19 -5.87 -19.57
C GLN A 288 6.77 -4.59 -18.96
N GLY A 289 6.84 -4.48 -17.63
CA GLY A 289 7.48 -3.38 -16.92
C GLY A 289 6.52 -2.34 -16.35
N LEU A 290 5.20 -2.55 -16.42
CA LEU A 290 4.24 -1.68 -15.72
C LEU A 290 4.42 -1.83 -14.21
N LYS A 291 4.62 -0.71 -13.52
CA LYS A 291 4.69 -0.64 -12.05
C LYS A 291 3.58 0.26 -11.54
N PRO A 292 2.38 -0.28 -11.27
CA PRO A 292 1.30 0.51 -10.69
C PRO A 292 1.61 0.86 -9.24
N ASP A 293 1.04 1.96 -8.74
CA ASP A 293 1.12 2.39 -7.34
C ASP A 293 0.02 1.73 -6.48
N LEU A 294 -1.04 1.22 -7.11
CA LEU A 294 -2.14 0.50 -6.46
C LEU A 294 -2.86 -0.37 -7.49
N ILE A 295 -3.35 -1.54 -7.06
CA ILE A 295 -4.22 -2.41 -7.87
C ILE A 295 -5.63 -2.40 -7.25
N ILE A 296 -6.64 -2.19 -8.09
CA ILE A 296 -8.04 -2.50 -7.79
C ILE A 296 -8.38 -3.76 -8.56
N LEU A 297 -8.81 -4.80 -7.86
CA LEU A 297 -8.89 -6.15 -8.40
C LEU A 297 -10.25 -6.76 -8.12
N ASP A 298 -11.00 -7.11 -9.16
CA ASP A 298 -12.19 -7.91 -8.98
C ASP A 298 -11.86 -9.33 -8.54
N ILE A 299 -12.66 -9.88 -7.62
CA ILE A 299 -12.48 -11.25 -7.14
C ILE A 299 -13.02 -12.25 -8.15
N MET A 300 -14.17 -11.97 -8.77
CA MET A 300 -14.97 -12.93 -9.52
C MET A 300 -14.68 -12.85 -11.02
N MET A 301 -13.47 -13.22 -11.43
CA MET A 301 -13.07 -13.22 -12.84
C MET A 301 -12.94 -14.63 -13.42
N PRO A 302 -13.26 -14.83 -14.72
CA PRO A 302 -13.11 -16.12 -15.38
C PRO A 302 -11.63 -16.49 -15.61
N ARG A 303 -11.36 -17.81 -15.61
CA ARG A 303 -10.05 -18.47 -15.81
C ARG A 303 -9.05 -18.29 -14.68
N MET A 304 -8.94 -17.08 -14.13
CA MET A 304 -8.07 -16.77 -13.00
C MET A 304 -8.79 -15.76 -12.12
N ASP A 305 -9.04 -16.14 -10.87
CA ASP A 305 -9.76 -15.30 -9.93
C ASP A 305 -8.84 -14.21 -9.31
N GLY A 306 -9.44 -13.26 -8.60
CA GLY A 306 -8.67 -12.19 -7.97
C GLY A 306 -7.74 -12.66 -6.85
N TYR A 307 -8.01 -13.80 -6.21
CA TYR A 307 -7.15 -14.34 -5.16
C TYR A 307 -5.86 -14.91 -5.76
N GLU A 308 -5.95 -15.66 -6.86
CA GLU A 308 -4.82 -16.20 -7.60
C GLU A 308 -3.92 -15.08 -8.15
N VAL A 309 -4.53 -14.01 -8.69
CA VAL A 309 -3.78 -12.82 -9.13
C VAL A 309 -3.05 -12.18 -7.95
N CYS A 310 -3.73 -12.01 -6.81
CA CYS A 310 -3.15 -11.42 -5.61
C CYS A 310 -1.93 -12.22 -5.14
N GLN A 311 -2.04 -13.54 -5.03
CA GLN A 311 -0.92 -14.42 -4.65
C GLN A 311 0.27 -14.29 -5.59
N LYS A 312 0.05 -14.31 -6.91
CA LYS A 312 1.14 -14.14 -7.89
C LYS A 312 1.81 -12.77 -7.79
N VAL A 313 1.03 -11.72 -7.54
CA VAL A 313 1.62 -10.39 -7.29
C VAL A 313 2.46 -10.39 -6.01
N ARG A 314 2.04 -11.12 -4.97
CA ARG A 314 2.74 -11.22 -3.68
C ARG A 314 4.07 -11.98 -3.75
N GLU A 315 4.27 -12.86 -4.73
CA GLU A 315 5.58 -13.49 -5.01
C GLU A 315 6.65 -12.45 -5.38
N SER A 316 6.23 -11.32 -5.97
CA SER A 316 7.14 -10.26 -6.43
C SER A 316 7.09 -8.99 -5.58
N PHE A 317 5.94 -8.64 -5.00
CA PHE A 317 5.71 -7.38 -4.30
C PHE A 317 5.01 -7.60 -2.96
N SER A 318 5.61 -7.11 -1.87
CA SER A 318 4.95 -7.11 -0.56
C SER A 318 3.71 -6.19 -0.54
N ALA A 319 2.79 -6.44 0.39
CA ALA A 319 1.59 -5.62 0.57
C ALA A 319 1.90 -4.15 0.89
N ASN A 320 3.06 -3.87 1.49
CA ASN A 320 3.53 -2.53 1.82
C ASN A 320 4.09 -1.76 0.61
N GLN A 321 4.52 -2.49 -0.44
CA GLN A 321 5.07 -1.91 -1.66
C GLN A 321 4.00 -1.71 -2.73
N LEU A 322 3.09 -2.68 -2.87
CA LEU A 322 2.02 -2.63 -3.87
C LEU A 322 0.67 -2.97 -3.23
N PRO A 323 -0.10 -1.94 -2.82
CA PRO A 323 -1.41 -2.15 -2.22
C PRO A 323 -2.40 -2.72 -3.24
N ILE A 324 -3.17 -3.71 -2.79
CA ILE A 324 -4.25 -4.33 -3.57
C ILE A 324 -5.56 -4.15 -2.82
N ILE A 325 -6.53 -3.48 -3.46
CA ILE A 325 -7.90 -3.35 -2.96
C ILE A 325 -8.77 -4.30 -3.79
N MET A 326 -9.37 -5.29 -3.14
CA MET A 326 -10.26 -6.23 -3.81
C MET A 326 -11.67 -5.66 -3.97
N LEU A 327 -12.36 -6.02 -5.04
CA LEU A 327 -13.78 -5.72 -5.24
C LEU A 327 -14.58 -7.02 -5.07
N THR A 328 -15.60 -6.98 -4.22
CA THR A 328 -16.46 -8.14 -3.93
C THR A 328 -17.93 -7.81 -4.15
N ALA A 329 -18.69 -8.77 -4.68
CA ALA A 329 -20.15 -8.72 -4.74
C ALA A 329 -20.82 -9.29 -3.47
N LYS A 330 -20.05 -9.93 -2.57
CA LYS A 330 -20.57 -10.61 -1.39
C LYS A 330 -20.20 -9.86 -0.11
N GLU A 331 -21.19 -9.68 0.76
CA GLU A 331 -21.04 -9.04 2.09
C GLU A 331 -20.73 -10.03 3.22
N GLN A 332 -20.50 -11.31 2.92
CA GLN A 332 -20.29 -12.30 3.98
C GLN A 332 -18.91 -12.11 4.65
N PRO A 333 -18.84 -12.03 6.00
CA PRO A 333 -17.58 -11.84 6.72
C PRO A 333 -16.51 -12.89 6.42
N SER A 334 -16.90 -14.11 6.05
CA SER A 334 -15.98 -15.19 5.66
C SER A 334 -15.16 -14.82 4.42
N ASP A 335 -15.79 -14.24 3.42
CA ASP A 335 -15.15 -13.90 2.13
C ASP A 335 -14.16 -12.73 2.29
N LEU A 336 -14.39 -11.89 3.31
CA LEU A 336 -13.55 -10.74 3.68
C LEU A 336 -12.28 -11.18 4.40
N VAL A 337 -12.40 -12.16 5.32
CA VAL A 337 -11.26 -12.77 6.02
C VAL A 337 -10.38 -13.53 5.03
N GLU A 338 -11.00 -14.21 4.07
CA GLU A 338 -10.30 -14.98 3.05
C GLU A 338 -9.45 -14.08 2.14
N GLY A 339 -9.98 -12.95 1.64
CA GLY A 339 -9.20 -12.02 0.80
C GLY A 339 -7.99 -11.39 1.49
N LEU A 340 -8.12 -11.03 2.77
CA LEU A 340 -6.98 -10.54 3.55
C LEU A 340 -5.92 -11.61 3.77
N SER A 341 -6.31 -12.88 3.93
CA SER A 341 -5.38 -14.00 4.08
C SER A 341 -4.55 -14.27 2.82
N TYR A 342 -5.07 -13.91 1.64
CA TYR A 342 -4.34 -13.96 0.37
C TYR A 342 -3.42 -12.76 0.12
N GLY A 343 -3.34 -11.82 1.08
CA GLY A 343 -2.43 -10.67 1.04
C GLY A 343 -3.04 -9.39 0.47
N ALA A 344 -4.36 -9.31 0.30
CA ALA A 344 -5.02 -8.03 -0.03
C ALA A 344 -4.87 -7.03 1.12
N ASN A 345 -4.82 -5.74 0.79
CA ASN A 345 -4.71 -4.67 1.79
C ASN A 345 -6.08 -4.21 2.29
N ASP A 346 -7.11 -4.34 1.46
CA ASP A 346 -8.46 -3.87 1.72
C ASP A 346 -9.44 -4.50 0.73
N TYR A 347 -10.73 -4.26 0.95
CA TYR A 347 -11.79 -4.66 0.04
C TYR A 347 -12.83 -3.55 -0.11
N LEU A 348 -13.60 -3.57 -1.19
CA LEU A 348 -14.75 -2.72 -1.45
C LEU A 348 -15.91 -3.57 -1.94
N VAL A 349 -17.09 -3.35 -1.35
CA VAL A 349 -18.32 -4.04 -1.77
C VAL A 349 -18.90 -3.32 -2.99
N LYS A 350 -19.31 -4.08 -4.00
CA LYS A 350 -20.08 -3.60 -5.14
C LYS A 350 -21.57 -3.48 -4.72
N PRO A 351 -22.28 -2.37 -5.01
CA PRO A 351 -21.90 -1.26 -5.88
C PRO A 351 -20.96 -0.24 -5.21
N ILE A 352 -19.94 0.19 -5.94
CA ILE A 352 -18.82 0.96 -5.41
C ILE A 352 -19.24 2.40 -5.11
N ASN A 353 -19.16 2.79 -3.84
CA ASN A 353 -19.34 4.18 -3.44
C ASN A 353 -18.10 5.02 -3.83
N ARG A 354 -18.32 6.09 -4.61
CA ARG A 354 -17.24 6.99 -5.05
C ARG A 354 -16.41 7.53 -3.90
N SER A 355 -17.05 8.01 -2.83
CA SER A 355 -16.36 8.64 -1.71
C SER A 355 -15.50 7.63 -0.93
N GLU A 356 -16.01 6.41 -0.77
CA GLU A 356 -15.31 5.31 -0.10
C GLU A 356 -14.11 4.83 -0.93
N LEU A 357 -14.29 4.62 -2.23
CA LEU A 357 -13.21 4.24 -3.15
C LEU A 357 -12.06 5.25 -3.11
N VAL A 358 -12.38 6.54 -3.26
CA VAL A 358 -11.37 7.60 -3.28
C VAL A 358 -10.66 7.71 -1.93
N ALA A 359 -11.38 7.56 -0.82
CA ALA A 359 -10.79 7.59 0.51
C ALA A 359 -9.81 6.42 0.73
N ARG A 360 -10.21 5.18 0.38
CA ARG A 360 -9.36 3.99 0.50
C ARG A 360 -8.14 4.06 -0.41
N VAL A 361 -8.33 4.38 -1.68
CA VAL A 361 -7.23 4.54 -2.65
C VAL A 361 -6.21 5.55 -2.14
N LYS A 362 -6.68 6.71 -1.67
CA LYS A 362 -5.79 7.76 -1.16
C LYS A 362 -5.04 7.30 0.10
N ALA A 363 -5.70 6.64 1.04
CA ALA A 363 -5.09 6.14 2.25
C ALA A 363 -3.98 5.10 1.95
N HIS A 364 -4.27 4.13 1.08
CA HIS A 364 -3.32 3.08 0.74
C HIS A 364 -2.13 3.58 -0.08
N ILE A 365 -2.35 4.51 -1.02
CA ILE A 365 -1.24 5.19 -1.71
C ILE A 365 -0.37 5.94 -0.70
N GLN A 366 -0.98 6.69 0.22
CA GLN A 366 -0.21 7.42 1.24
C GLN A 366 0.61 6.49 2.14
N LEU A 367 0.05 5.36 2.57
CA LEU A 367 0.78 4.36 3.35
C LEU A 367 1.93 3.74 2.55
N ALA A 368 1.70 3.37 1.29
CA ALA A 368 2.75 2.85 0.41
C ALA A 368 3.89 3.87 0.18
N GLN A 369 3.55 5.16 0.06
CA GLN A 369 4.54 6.24 -0.04
C GLN A 369 5.36 6.40 1.24
N VAL A 370 4.71 6.34 2.41
CA VAL A 370 5.39 6.41 3.71
C VAL A 370 6.35 5.23 3.86
N ASN A 371 5.91 4.01 3.54
CA ASN A 371 6.76 2.82 3.56
C ASN A 371 7.92 2.93 2.57
N THR A 372 7.68 3.43 1.36
CA THR A 372 8.73 3.70 0.36
C THR A 372 9.72 4.77 0.83
N ALA A 373 9.28 5.74 1.63
CA ALA A 373 10.17 6.73 2.23
C ALA A 373 11.02 6.09 3.34
N TYR A 374 10.44 5.26 4.20
CA TYR A 374 11.17 4.50 5.22
C TYR A 374 12.20 3.55 4.61
N SER A 375 11.87 2.90 3.50
CA SER A 375 12.80 1.97 2.83
C SER A 375 14.04 2.64 2.24
N ARG A 376 14.10 3.99 2.22
CA ARG A 376 15.32 4.75 1.87
C ARG A 376 16.34 4.76 3.01
N PHE A 377 15.89 4.48 4.23
CA PHE A 377 16.71 4.46 5.44
C PHE A 377 16.94 3.05 5.98
N VAL A 378 16.01 2.12 5.73
CA VAL A 378 16.16 0.70 6.07
C VAL A 378 15.86 -0.14 4.83
N PRO A 379 16.87 -0.78 4.20
CA PRO A 379 16.67 -1.61 3.02
C PRO A 379 15.68 -2.76 3.29
N ASN A 380 14.77 -3.03 2.36
CA ASN A 380 13.83 -4.14 2.51
C ASN A 380 14.54 -5.51 2.47
N GLU A 381 15.66 -5.58 1.76
CA GLU A 381 16.53 -6.74 1.69
C GLU A 381 17.06 -7.14 3.08
N PHE A 382 17.41 -6.15 3.92
CA PHE A 382 17.82 -6.38 5.30
C PHE A 382 16.72 -7.07 6.11
N ILE A 383 15.49 -6.53 6.06
CA ILE A 383 14.32 -7.08 6.78
C ILE A 383 14.05 -8.52 6.35
N ARG A 384 14.07 -8.80 5.03
CA ARG A 384 13.89 -10.15 4.48
C ARG A 384 14.99 -11.11 4.91
N LEU A 385 16.24 -10.65 4.99
CA LEU A 385 17.37 -11.46 5.44
C LEU A 385 17.26 -11.86 6.91
N LEU A 386 16.65 -11.03 7.74
CA LEU A 386 16.29 -11.37 9.12
C LEU A 386 15.11 -12.36 9.20
N GLY A 387 14.43 -12.62 8.09
CA GLY A 387 13.27 -13.52 8.04
C GLY A 387 11.94 -12.83 8.38
N HIS A 388 11.88 -11.50 8.27
CA HIS A 388 10.67 -10.72 8.53
C HIS A 388 10.06 -10.16 7.25
N GLU A 389 8.74 -9.94 7.26
CA GLU A 389 8.02 -9.28 6.16
C GLU A 389 7.83 -7.78 6.41
N SER A 390 7.87 -7.36 7.67
CA SER A 390 7.66 -5.98 8.10
C SER A 390 8.75 -5.51 9.05
N ILE A 391 9.08 -4.22 8.96
CA ILE A 391 9.96 -3.55 9.93
C ILE A 391 9.40 -3.58 11.35
N LEU A 392 8.08 -3.75 11.50
CA LEU A 392 7.42 -3.85 12.81
C LEU A 392 7.77 -5.14 13.56
N ASP A 393 8.16 -6.19 12.83
CA ASP A 393 8.52 -7.47 13.42
C ASP A 393 9.98 -7.52 13.88
N VAL A 394 10.79 -6.57 13.40
CA VAL A 394 12.21 -6.45 13.72
C VAL A 394 12.39 -5.94 15.14
N LYS A 395 13.14 -6.70 15.94
CA LYS A 395 13.45 -6.43 17.35
C LYS A 395 14.94 -6.15 17.54
N LEU A 396 15.27 -5.50 18.65
CA LEU A 396 16.65 -5.27 19.05
C LEU A 396 17.35 -6.60 19.30
N GLY A 397 18.49 -6.81 18.63
CA GLY A 397 19.30 -8.02 18.74
C GLY A 397 18.91 -9.12 17.74
N ASP A 398 17.94 -8.89 16.86
CA ASP A 398 17.69 -9.79 15.73
C ASP A 398 18.93 -9.87 14.85
N HIS A 399 19.30 -11.09 14.48
CA HIS A 399 20.50 -11.33 13.69
C HIS A 399 20.40 -12.59 12.86
N VAL A 400 21.07 -12.57 11.71
CA VAL A 400 21.24 -13.72 10.83
C VAL A 400 22.72 -13.88 10.50
N LYS A 401 23.21 -15.11 10.59
CA LYS A 401 24.56 -15.47 10.15
C LYS A 401 24.48 -16.15 8.79
N ARG A 402 25.16 -15.59 7.79
CA ARG A 402 25.17 -16.12 6.42
C ARG A 402 26.49 -15.82 5.72
N GLU A 403 26.89 -16.68 4.79
CA GLU A 403 28.02 -16.38 3.91
C GLU A 403 27.54 -15.47 2.77
N MET A 404 28.24 -14.34 2.60
CA MET A 404 27.85 -13.29 1.66
C MET A 404 29.11 -12.59 1.13
N ALA A 405 29.00 -11.98 -0.04
CA ALA A 405 30.03 -11.07 -0.53
C ALA A 405 29.81 -9.66 0.04
N ILE A 406 30.92 -9.00 0.38
CA ILE A 406 30.96 -7.62 0.87
C ILE A 406 31.85 -6.78 -0.03
N LEU A 407 31.38 -5.57 -0.32
CA LEU A 407 32.06 -4.59 -1.14
C LEU A 407 32.28 -3.32 -0.32
N PHE A 408 33.53 -2.85 -0.32
CA PHE A 408 33.90 -1.52 0.14
C PHE A 408 34.36 -0.70 -1.05
N SER A 409 33.90 0.55 -1.14
CA SER A 409 34.37 1.50 -2.14
C SER A 409 34.64 2.84 -1.51
N ASP A 410 35.70 3.53 -1.93
CA ASP A 410 36.13 4.82 -1.36
C ASP A 410 36.63 5.77 -2.46
N ILE A 411 36.37 7.07 -2.32
CA ILE A 411 36.80 8.07 -3.32
C ILE A 411 38.27 8.44 -3.07
N ARG A 412 39.08 8.37 -4.13
CA ARG A 412 40.50 8.69 -4.04
C ARG A 412 40.74 10.18 -3.85
N SER A 413 41.55 10.48 -2.84
CA SER A 413 41.93 11.84 -2.46
C SER A 413 40.73 12.72 -2.11
N PHE A 414 39.64 12.11 -1.60
CA PHE A 414 38.42 12.84 -1.26
C PHE A 414 38.66 13.94 -0.23
N THR A 415 39.46 13.70 0.81
CA THR A 415 39.77 14.72 1.82
C THR A 415 40.31 16.01 1.19
N THR A 416 41.25 15.88 0.25
CA THR A 416 41.81 17.04 -0.47
C THR A 416 40.79 17.72 -1.38
N LEU A 417 39.89 16.95 -1.99
CA LEU A 417 38.81 17.49 -2.81
C LEU A 417 37.78 18.25 -1.94
N SER A 418 37.41 17.67 -0.80
CA SER A 418 36.45 18.24 0.15
C SER A 418 36.97 19.52 0.81
N GLU A 419 38.29 19.63 1.06
CA GLU A 419 38.91 20.85 1.60
C GLU A 419 38.80 22.07 0.66
N GLN A 420 38.54 21.84 -0.63
CA GLN A 420 38.38 22.88 -1.65
C GLN A 420 36.92 23.30 -1.86
N MET A 421 35.98 22.66 -1.17
CA MET A 421 34.54 22.87 -1.32
C MET A 421 33.93 23.48 -0.06
N SER A 422 32.88 24.28 -0.21
CA SER A 422 31.97 24.57 0.89
C SER A 422 31.26 23.29 1.36
N PRO A 423 30.74 23.24 2.61
CA PRO A 423 29.94 22.11 3.06
C PRO A 423 28.78 21.77 2.12
N GLU A 424 28.07 22.77 1.61
CA GLU A 424 26.94 22.61 0.69
C GLU A 424 27.36 21.99 -0.65
N GLU A 425 28.46 22.47 -1.23
CA GLU A 425 29.05 21.91 -2.46
C GLU A 425 29.52 20.48 -2.24
N ASN A 426 30.11 20.18 -1.08
CA ASN A 426 30.54 18.83 -0.73
C ASN A 426 29.35 17.87 -0.62
N PHE A 427 28.27 18.27 0.07
CA PHE A 427 27.03 17.48 0.12
C PHE A 427 26.41 17.28 -1.26
N ALA A 428 26.40 18.31 -2.10
CA ALA A 428 25.90 18.21 -3.48
C ALA A 428 26.76 17.26 -4.33
N PHE A 429 28.07 17.32 -4.17
CA PHE A 429 29.03 16.44 -4.84
C PHE A 429 28.81 14.97 -4.44
N ILE A 430 28.78 14.66 -3.14
CA ILE A 430 28.56 13.28 -2.66
C ILE A 430 27.24 12.74 -3.21
N ASN A 431 26.15 13.50 -3.13
CA ASN A 431 24.85 13.06 -3.63
C ASN A 431 24.84 12.85 -5.15
N SER A 432 25.52 13.72 -5.91
CA SER A 432 25.67 13.59 -7.37
C SER A 432 26.46 12.34 -7.75
N TYR A 433 27.59 12.10 -7.07
CA TYR A 433 28.41 10.90 -7.23
C TYR A 433 27.64 9.62 -6.89
N LEU A 434 27.02 9.56 -5.70
CA LEU A 434 26.28 8.37 -5.25
C LEU A 434 25.09 8.07 -6.19
N LYS A 435 24.38 9.09 -6.69
CA LYS A 435 23.30 8.93 -7.67
C LYS A 435 23.76 8.21 -8.93
N MET A 436 25.00 8.42 -9.36
CA MET A 436 25.55 7.79 -10.57
C MET A 436 26.10 6.39 -10.31
N VAL A 437 26.75 6.19 -9.16
CA VAL A 437 27.54 4.98 -8.90
C VAL A 437 26.75 3.90 -8.15
N VAL A 438 26.00 4.27 -7.11
CA VAL A 438 25.27 3.32 -6.24
C VAL A 438 24.22 2.48 -6.95
N PRO A 439 23.49 2.95 -8.00
CA PRO A 439 22.56 2.09 -8.73
C PRO A 439 23.20 0.81 -9.29
N ALA A 440 24.50 0.81 -9.56
CA ALA A 440 25.23 -0.39 -10.00
C ALA A 440 25.15 -1.53 -8.97
N ILE A 441 25.11 -1.23 -7.68
CA ILE A 441 25.02 -2.25 -6.61
C ILE A 441 23.64 -2.93 -6.64
N ARG A 442 22.56 -2.14 -6.66
CA ARG A 442 21.18 -2.66 -6.70
C ARG A 442 20.88 -3.41 -7.99
N ASN A 443 21.39 -2.94 -9.13
CA ASN A 443 21.20 -3.59 -10.42
C ASN A 443 21.86 -4.98 -10.50
N HIS A 444 22.79 -5.27 -9.59
CA HIS A 444 23.42 -6.58 -9.43
C HIS A 444 23.08 -7.15 -8.05
N LYS A 445 21.82 -7.02 -7.60
CA LYS A 445 21.27 -7.71 -6.42
C LYS A 445 21.99 -7.46 -5.08
N GLY A 446 22.79 -6.39 -4.98
CA GLY A 446 23.34 -5.93 -3.72
C GLY A 446 22.49 -4.85 -3.09
N PHE A 447 22.67 -4.62 -1.78
CA PHE A 447 22.10 -3.47 -1.09
C PHE A 447 23.18 -2.74 -0.27
N ILE A 448 22.93 -1.46 0.02
CA ILE A 448 23.82 -0.64 0.84
C ILE A 448 23.52 -0.92 2.30
N ASP A 449 24.55 -1.30 3.07
CA ASP A 449 24.45 -1.38 4.54
C ASP A 449 24.64 -0.01 5.16
N LYS A 450 25.70 0.72 4.77
CA LYS A 450 25.89 2.11 5.20
C LYS A 450 26.82 2.91 4.31
N TYR A 451 26.67 4.23 4.41
CA TYR A 451 27.62 5.21 3.93
C TYR A 451 28.56 5.61 5.08
N ILE A 452 29.87 5.63 4.81
CA ILE A 452 30.91 5.97 5.79
C ILE A 452 31.68 7.18 5.24
N GLY A 453 31.09 8.37 5.37
CA GLY A 453 31.59 9.57 4.69
C GLY A 453 31.43 9.43 3.17
N ASP A 454 32.53 9.44 2.43
CA ASP A 454 32.60 9.18 0.99
C ASP A 454 32.72 7.70 0.63
N ALA A 455 32.92 6.83 1.62
CA ALA A 455 32.97 5.40 1.42
C ALA A 455 31.57 4.75 1.42
N VAL A 456 31.43 3.70 0.64
CA VAL A 456 30.22 2.89 0.49
C VAL A 456 30.51 1.46 0.94
N MET A 457 29.69 0.95 1.85
CA MET A 457 29.69 -0.46 2.24
C MET A 457 28.41 -1.13 1.74
N ALA A 458 28.57 -2.22 0.99
CA ALA A 458 27.46 -2.97 0.40
C ALA A 458 27.62 -4.46 0.59
N VAL A 459 26.49 -5.17 0.60
CA VAL A 459 26.42 -6.61 0.83
C VAL A 459 25.63 -7.28 -0.30
N PHE A 460 26.09 -8.48 -0.69
CA PHE A 460 25.54 -9.30 -1.76
C PHE A 460 25.20 -10.69 -1.19
N PRO A 461 23.91 -10.95 -0.90
CA PRO A 461 23.50 -12.15 -0.15
C PRO A 461 23.32 -13.42 -1.00
N GLU A 462 23.25 -13.28 -2.34
CA GLU A 462 23.01 -14.40 -3.26
C GLU A 462 24.30 -14.96 -3.84
N GLN A 463 24.95 -14.23 -4.77
CA GLN A 463 26.15 -14.69 -5.46
C GLN A 463 27.33 -13.74 -5.22
N ALA A 464 28.54 -14.29 -5.09
CA ALA A 464 29.77 -13.51 -4.99
C ALA A 464 30.11 -12.75 -6.27
N GLU A 465 29.77 -13.32 -7.43
CA GLU A 465 30.00 -12.73 -8.74
C GLU A 465 29.24 -11.41 -8.93
N ASP A 466 28.07 -11.27 -8.31
CA ASP A 466 27.27 -10.04 -8.34
C ASP A 466 28.06 -8.84 -7.78
N ALA A 467 28.85 -9.04 -6.72
CA ALA A 467 29.69 -8.00 -6.14
C ALA A 467 30.79 -7.56 -7.11
N LEU A 468 31.40 -8.49 -7.83
CA LEU A 468 32.44 -8.20 -8.83
C LEU A 468 31.85 -7.43 -10.03
N ARG A 469 30.69 -7.88 -10.54
CA ARG A 469 29.97 -7.18 -11.63
C ARG A 469 29.57 -5.77 -11.21
N ALA A 470 29.05 -5.60 -9.98
CA ALA A 470 28.73 -4.29 -9.42
C ALA A 470 29.96 -3.38 -9.38
N ALA A 471 31.09 -3.87 -8.85
CA ALA A 471 32.33 -3.08 -8.78
C ALA A 471 32.82 -2.64 -10.17
N ILE A 472 32.84 -3.55 -11.16
CA ILE A 472 33.22 -3.21 -12.54
C ILE A 472 32.26 -2.16 -13.13
N ALA A 473 30.95 -2.31 -12.89
CA ALA A 473 29.95 -1.36 -13.35
C ALA A 473 30.13 0.02 -12.67
N MET A 474 30.44 0.07 -11.38
CA MET A 474 30.74 1.30 -10.64
C MET A 474 31.91 2.06 -11.28
N GLN A 475 33.02 1.36 -11.60
CA GLN A 475 34.17 1.97 -12.26
C GLN A 475 33.81 2.56 -13.63
N LYS A 476 33.02 1.84 -14.42
CA LYS A 476 32.53 2.33 -15.73
C LYS A 476 31.64 3.58 -15.57
N GLN A 477 30.82 3.65 -14.53
CA GLN A 477 30.02 4.85 -14.26
C GLN A 477 30.88 6.03 -13.82
N VAL A 478 31.95 5.80 -13.05
CA VAL A 478 32.92 6.86 -12.71
C VAL A 478 33.63 7.40 -13.94
N LEU A 479 34.02 6.53 -14.90
CA LEU A 479 34.59 6.98 -16.17
C LEU A 479 33.63 7.90 -16.94
N ARG A 480 32.34 7.55 -17.01
CA ARG A 480 31.32 8.38 -17.65
C ARG A 480 31.11 9.69 -16.92
N TYR A 481 30.99 9.63 -15.59
CA TYR A 481 30.84 10.80 -14.74
C TYR A 481 32.01 11.78 -14.92
N ASN A 482 33.24 11.26 -15.04
CA ASN A 482 34.41 12.08 -15.31
C ASN A 482 34.39 12.79 -16.66
N CYS A 483 33.74 12.23 -17.70
CA CYS A 483 33.55 12.93 -18.96
C CYS A 483 32.76 14.23 -18.75
N ASP A 484 31.68 14.18 -17.98
CA ASP A 484 30.85 15.35 -17.67
C ASP A 484 31.61 16.35 -16.78
N ARG A 485 32.33 15.84 -15.76
CA ARG A 485 33.17 16.68 -14.88
C ARG A 485 34.21 17.47 -15.67
N VAL A 486 34.97 16.80 -16.52
CA VAL A 486 36.01 17.43 -17.34
C VAL A 486 35.40 18.44 -18.32
N ALA A 487 34.25 18.14 -18.92
CA ALA A 487 33.54 19.08 -19.80
C ALA A 487 33.11 20.36 -19.06
N ASN A 488 32.82 20.26 -17.76
CA ASN A 488 32.48 21.39 -16.89
C ASN A 488 33.70 22.06 -16.23
N GLY A 489 34.93 21.67 -16.58
CA GLY A 489 36.16 22.21 -15.99
C GLY A 489 36.47 21.69 -14.58
N GLU A 490 35.81 20.62 -14.14
CA GLU A 490 35.99 20.01 -12.83
C GLU A 490 37.07 18.91 -12.86
N VAL A 491 37.70 18.66 -11.71
CA VAL A 491 38.72 17.61 -11.56
C VAL A 491 38.07 16.22 -11.61
N PRO A 492 38.61 15.27 -12.41
CA PRO A 492 38.12 13.90 -12.44
C PRO A 492 38.42 13.19 -11.12
N ILE A 493 37.56 12.24 -10.76
CA ILE A 493 37.68 11.44 -9.55
C ILE A 493 38.03 9.99 -9.89
N ALA A 494 38.56 9.27 -8.91
CA ALA A 494 38.79 7.83 -9.01
C ALA A 494 38.26 7.17 -7.75
N ILE A 495 37.91 5.89 -7.83
CA ILE A 495 37.42 5.12 -6.68
C ILE A 495 38.21 3.82 -6.56
N GLY A 496 38.52 3.44 -5.33
CA GLY A 496 39.09 2.13 -5.03
C GLY A 496 38.00 1.21 -4.52
N THR A 497 37.97 -0.05 -4.98
CA THR A 497 36.96 -1.02 -4.56
C THR A 497 37.61 -2.32 -4.07
N GLY A 498 37.23 -2.77 -2.88
CA GLY A 498 37.68 -4.01 -2.26
C GLY A 498 36.53 -5.00 -2.07
N ILE A 499 36.72 -6.26 -2.46
CA ILE A 499 35.66 -7.28 -2.42
C ILE A 499 36.14 -8.56 -1.75
N HIS A 500 35.35 -9.09 -0.82
CA HIS A 500 35.62 -10.36 -0.15
C HIS A 500 34.34 -11.16 0.09
N VAL A 501 34.46 -12.49 0.20
CA VAL A 501 33.38 -13.37 0.68
C VAL A 501 33.72 -13.88 2.07
N GLY A 502 32.76 -13.84 2.97
CA GLY A 502 32.89 -14.54 4.24
C GLY A 502 31.59 -14.63 5.01
N SER A 503 31.67 -15.31 6.15
CA SER A 503 30.53 -15.42 7.06
C SER A 503 30.29 -14.07 7.75
N LEU A 504 29.15 -13.46 7.48
CA LEU A 504 28.69 -12.19 8.04
C LEU A 504 27.59 -12.44 9.08
N MET A 505 27.61 -11.67 10.17
CA MET A 505 26.47 -11.55 11.08
C MET A 505 25.80 -10.21 10.80
N LEU A 506 24.64 -10.26 10.16
CA LEU A 506 23.80 -9.11 9.87
C LEU A 506 22.74 -9.00 10.97
N GLY A 507 22.52 -7.83 11.54
CA GLY A 507 21.53 -7.69 12.62
C GLY A 507 21.29 -6.26 13.05
N THR A 508 20.46 -6.11 14.09
CA THR A 508 20.16 -4.83 14.74
C THR A 508 20.97 -4.68 16.03
N VAL A 509 21.53 -3.49 16.25
CA VAL A 509 22.23 -3.10 17.48
C VAL A 509 21.76 -1.73 17.93
N GLY A 510 21.90 -1.40 19.21
CA GLY A 510 21.48 -0.11 19.76
C GLY A 510 20.71 -0.26 21.06
N GLU A 511 19.67 0.56 21.22
CA GLU A 511 18.78 0.57 22.38
C GLU A 511 17.30 0.60 21.93
N GLU A 512 16.36 0.44 22.86
CA GLU A 512 14.93 0.26 22.58
C GLU A 512 14.29 1.34 21.69
N GLN A 513 14.75 2.60 21.79
CA GLN A 513 14.25 3.73 21.01
C GLN A 513 15.11 4.06 19.78
N ARG A 514 16.27 3.42 19.64
CA ARG A 514 17.22 3.65 18.55
C ARG A 514 17.99 2.39 18.23
N MET A 515 17.52 1.71 17.18
CA MET A 515 18.22 0.61 16.55
C MET A 515 18.98 1.10 15.31
N GLU A 516 20.12 0.48 15.06
CA GLU A 516 20.92 0.64 13.84
C GLU A 516 21.16 -0.74 13.23
N GLU A 517 21.04 -0.84 11.91
CA GLU A 517 21.48 -2.03 11.19
C GLU A 517 23.02 -2.11 11.14
N THR A 518 23.53 -3.32 11.29
CA THR A 518 24.97 -3.54 11.27
C THR A 518 25.32 -4.91 10.73
N VAL A 519 26.49 -4.96 10.09
CA VAL A 519 27.19 -6.18 9.74
C VAL A 519 28.43 -6.30 10.62
N ILE A 520 28.55 -7.40 11.35
CA ILE A 520 29.70 -7.72 12.20
C ILE A 520 30.39 -8.97 11.65
N SER A 521 31.65 -8.83 11.23
CA SER A 521 32.50 -9.98 10.85
C SER A 521 33.95 -9.57 10.63
N ASP A 522 34.87 -10.53 10.77
CA ASP A 522 36.23 -10.46 10.24
C ASP A 522 36.26 -10.11 8.75
N ALA A 523 35.29 -10.59 7.98
CA ALA A 523 35.22 -10.39 6.53
C ALA A 523 35.08 -8.91 6.15
N VAL A 524 34.43 -8.11 7.01
CA VAL A 524 34.31 -6.65 6.86
C VAL A 524 35.71 -6.00 6.89
N ASN A 525 36.53 -6.40 7.87
CA ASN A 525 37.89 -5.89 8.01
C ASN A 525 38.78 -6.29 6.83
N VAL A 526 38.61 -7.51 6.30
CA VAL A 526 39.34 -7.96 5.11
C VAL A 526 38.94 -7.13 3.89
N ALA A 527 37.65 -6.95 3.62
CA ALA A 527 37.17 -6.20 2.46
C ALA A 527 37.61 -4.73 2.49
N SER A 528 37.46 -4.05 3.65
CA SER A 528 37.98 -2.69 3.84
C SER A 528 39.49 -2.61 3.62
N ARG A 529 40.25 -3.64 4.04
CA ARG A 529 41.69 -3.69 3.78
C ARG A 529 42.01 -3.88 2.29
N LEU A 530 41.25 -4.70 1.57
CA LEU A 530 41.38 -4.88 0.13
C LEU A 530 41.13 -3.58 -0.62
N GLU A 531 40.12 -2.81 -0.21
CA GLU A 531 39.86 -1.47 -0.74
C GLU A 531 41.11 -0.60 -0.56
N GLY A 532 41.65 -0.51 0.66
CA GLY A 532 42.83 0.32 0.93
C GLY A 532 44.08 -0.11 0.17
N LEU A 533 44.21 -1.40 -0.20
CA LEU A 533 45.30 -1.89 -1.05
C LEU A 533 45.22 -1.38 -2.49
N THR A 534 44.04 -1.02 -2.97
CA THR A 534 43.90 -0.48 -4.34
C THR A 534 44.68 0.83 -4.48
N LYS A 535 44.82 1.63 -3.40
CA LYS A 535 45.73 2.80 -3.35
C LYS A 535 47.20 2.42 -3.51
N ILE A 536 47.63 1.32 -2.90
CA ILE A 536 49.02 0.85 -2.90
C ILE A 536 49.39 0.27 -4.26
N PHE A 537 48.53 -0.56 -4.84
CA PHE A 537 48.77 -1.21 -6.13
C PHE A 537 48.38 -0.34 -7.33
N GLY A 538 47.65 0.75 -7.13
CA GLY A 538 47.10 1.57 -8.22
C GLY A 538 45.99 0.87 -9.01
N SER A 539 45.38 -0.16 -8.43
CA SER A 539 44.26 -0.90 -9.00
C SER A 539 42.96 -0.12 -8.77
N THR A 540 41.94 -0.42 -9.56
CA THR A 540 40.58 0.10 -9.36
C THR A 540 39.72 -0.86 -8.54
N VAL A 541 39.78 -2.16 -8.84
CA VAL A 541 39.07 -3.21 -8.11
C VAL A 541 40.05 -4.28 -7.65
N ILE A 542 40.06 -4.59 -6.36
CA ILE A 542 40.78 -5.73 -5.77
C ILE A 542 39.81 -6.67 -5.09
N PHE A 543 40.00 -7.97 -5.30
CA PHE A 543 39.19 -9.02 -4.70
C PHE A 543 40.04 -10.16 -4.17
N SER A 544 39.51 -10.88 -3.17
CA SER A 544 40.17 -12.05 -2.59
C SER A 544 40.02 -13.31 -3.44
N GLU A 545 40.89 -14.30 -3.24
CA GLU A 545 40.79 -15.65 -3.84
C GLU A 545 39.42 -16.33 -3.70
N LYS A 546 38.70 -16.08 -2.60
CA LYS A 546 37.37 -16.66 -2.39
C LYS A 546 36.37 -16.23 -3.46
N ILE A 547 36.40 -14.96 -3.87
CA ILE A 547 35.55 -14.46 -4.96
C ILE A 547 35.87 -15.22 -6.24
N LEU A 548 37.15 -15.44 -6.54
CA LEU A 548 37.58 -16.17 -7.74
C LEU A 548 37.07 -17.61 -7.78
N ILE A 549 37.07 -18.29 -6.63
CA ILE A 549 36.61 -19.68 -6.48
C ILE A 549 35.09 -19.77 -6.69
N GLU A 550 34.34 -18.73 -6.34
CA GLU A 550 32.88 -18.68 -6.43
C GLU A 550 32.34 -18.12 -7.75
N LEU A 551 33.21 -17.70 -8.68
CA LEU A 551 32.77 -17.28 -10.02
C LEU A 551 32.27 -18.50 -10.82
N GLU A 552 31.16 -18.33 -11.53
CA GLU A 552 30.63 -19.40 -12.41
C GLU A 552 31.57 -19.65 -13.59
N ASP A 553 32.08 -18.58 -14.21
CA ASP A 553 33.06 -18.63 -15.30
C ASP A 553 34.12 -17.54 -15.14
N PRO A 554 35.27 -17.86 -14.50
CA PRO A 554 36.37 -16.91 -14.34
C PRO A 554 36.91 -16.36 -15.67
N THR A 555 36.73 -17.05 -16.80
CA THR A 555 37.34 -16.65 -18.08
C THR A 555 36.68 -15.43 -18.72
N GLN A 556 35.48 -15.05 -18.25
CA GLN A 556 34.76 -13.87 -18.69
C GLN A 556 35.37 -12.57 -18.19
N TYR A 557 36.19 -12.65 -17.13
CA TYR A 557 36.78 -11.51 -16.47
C TYR A 557 38.26 -11.37 -16.80
N ARG A 558 38.73 -10.13 -16.90
CA ARG A 558 40.13 -9.79 -17.06
C ARG A 558 40.69 -9.39 -15.70
N TYR A 559 41.44 -10.32 -15.12
CA TYR A 559 42.07 -10.15 -13.82
C TYR A 559 43.52 -10.62 -13.85
N ARG A 560 44.30 -10.23 -12.84
CA ARG A 560 45.66 -10.74 -12.62
C ARG A 560 45.97 -10.89 -11.14
N PHE A 561 46.84 -11.84 -10.82
CA PHE A 561 47.27 -12.08 -9.45
C PHE A 561 48.22 -10.98 -8.95
N LEU A 562 47.87 -10.30 -7.85
CA LEU A 562 48.66 -9.21 -7.27
C LEU A 562 49.60 -9.67 -6.16
N GLY A 563 49.38 -10.83 -5.56
CA GLY A 563 50.19 -11.36 -4.47
C GLY A 563 49.37 -11.83 -3.27
N LYS A 564 50.06 -12.07 -2.16
CA LYS A 564 49.49 -12.49 -0.88
C LYS A 564 49.63 -11.39 0.15
N VAL A 565 48.54 -11.11 0.87
CA VAL A 565 48.48 -10.06 1.88
C VAL A 565 48.26 -10.71 3.25
N PRO A 566 49.13 -10.42 4.24
CA PRO A 566 48.93 -10.92 5.60
C PRO A 566 47.73 -10.21 6.24
N ILE A 567 46.87 -10.98 6.92
CA ILE A 567 45.78 -10.40 7.72
C ILE A 567 46.24 -10.29 9.17
N LYS A 568 46.03 -9.12 9.77
CA LYS A 568 46.28 -8.92 11.20
C LYS A 568 45.36 -9.85 12.01
N GLY A 569 45.95 -10.77 12.78
CA GLY A 569 45.22 -11.72 13.61
C GLY A 569 44.98 -13.11 13.00
N ARG A 570 45.41 -13.36 11.75
CA ARG A 570 45.45 -14.73 11.17
C ARG A 570 46.88 -15.15 10.82
N LYS A 571 47.11 -16.46 10.81
CA LYS A 571 48.40 -17.04 10.41
C LYS A 571 48.58 -17.07 8.89
N ASP A 572 47.48 -17.15 8.14
CA ASP A 572 47.50 -17.32 6.70
C ASP A 572 47.31 -15.99 5.96
N ALA A 573 48.09 -15.78 4.90
CA ALA A 573 47.96 -14.66 4.00
C ALA A 573 46.92 -14.97 2.92
N ILE A 574 46.09 -13.99 2.56
CA ILE A 574 45.07 -14.13 1.51
C ILE A 574 45.69 -13.78 0.16
N SER A 575 45.44 -14.61 -0.85
CA SER A 575 45.77 -14.30 -2.23
C SER A 575 44.80 -13.24 -2.77
N VAL A 576 45.35 -12.18 -3.35
CA VAL A 576 44.60 -11.02 -3.85
C VAL A 576 44.79 -10.86 -5.35
N PHE A 577 43.72 -10.46 -6.02
CA PHE A 577 43.65 -10.27 -7.46
C PHE A 577 43.11 -8.88 -7.75
N GLU A 578 43.54 -8.28 -8.86
CA GLU A 578 42.83 -7.11 -9.41
C GLU A 578 41.98 -7.52 -10.59
N ALA A 579 40.77 -6.94 -10.67
CA ALA A 579 39.97 -6.94 -11.88
C ALA A 579 40.15 -5.58 -12.57
N PHE A 580 40.36 -5.58 -13.87
CA PHE A 580 40.60 -4.34 -14.63
C PHE A 580 39.59 -4.12 -15.75
N ASP A 581 38.53 -4.92 -15.88
CA ASP A 581 37.43 -4.72 -16.84
C ASP A 581 36.69 -3.37 -16.70
N GLY A 582 36.85 -2.70 -15.56
CA GLY A 582 36.28 -1.39 -15.28
C GLY A 582 37.14 -0.21 -15.71
N GLU A 583 38.38 -0.45 -16.17
CA GLU A 583 39.34 0.60 -16.54
C GLU A 583 39.11 1.13 -17.97
N ALA A 584 39.86 2.17 -18.35
CA ALA A 584 39.82 2.70 -19.71
C ALA A 584 40.32 1.64 -20.73
N PRO A 585 39.75 1.57 -21.95
CA PRO A 585 40.08 0.55 -22.94
C PRO A 585 41.59 0.36 -23.20
N ASP A 586 42.34 1.47 -23.28
CA ASP A 586 43.79 1.46 -23.51
C ASP A 586 44.55 0.77 -22.36
N LEU A 587 44.15 1.06 -21.11
CA LEU A 587 44.74 0.43 -19.92
C LEU A 587 44.43 -1.06 -19.85
N ILE A 588 43.20 -1.45 -20.21
CA ILE A 588 42.79 -2.85 -20.26
C ILE A 588 43.68 -3.62 -21.25
N GLU A 589 43.87 -3.09 -22.46
CA GLU A 589 44.67 -3.75 -23.49
C GLU A 589 46.13 -3.91 -23.05
N VAL A 590 46.72 -2.86 -22.47
CA VAL A 590 48.11 -2.87 -22.01
C VAL A 590 48.30 -3.83 -20.82
N LYS A 591 47.38 -3.83 -19.84
CA LYS A 591 47.40 -4.79 -18.72
C LYS A 591 47.25 -6.22 -19.20
N GLN A 592 46.38 -6.47 -20.18
CA GLN A 592 46.21 -7.80 -20.77
C GLN A 592 47.50 -8.29 -21.45
N LYS A 593 48.18 -7.41 -22.22
CA LYS A 593 49.46 -7.72 -22.89
C LYS A 593 50.63 -7.93 -21.93
N THR A 594 50.58 -7.34 -20.74
CA THR A 594 51.64 -7.41 -19.72
C THR A 594 51.34 -8.40 -18.60
N ARG A 595 50.14 -9.00 -18.59
CA ARG A 595 49.66 -9.89 -17.52
C ARG A 595 50.62 -11.04 -17.22
N VAL A 596 51.04 -11.76 -18.26
CA VAL A 596 51.92 -12.94 -18.12
C VAL A 596 53.29 -12.53 -17.58
N ASP A 597 53.88 -11.45 -18.11
CA ASP A 597 55.15 -10.91 -17.62
C ASP A 597 55.02 -10.53 -16.13
N PHE A 598 53.92 -9.87 -15.74
CA PHE A 598 53.65 -9.47 -14.36
C PHE A 598 53.52 -10.67 -13.41
N GLU A 599 52.68 -11.66 -13.76
CA GLU A 599 52.44 -12.84 -12.92
C GLU A 599 53.71 -13.71 -12.77
N LEU A 600 54.52 -13.83 -13.83
CA LEU A 600 55.84 -14.47 -13.74
C LEU A 600 56.78 -13.72 -12.82
N GLY A 601 56.80 -12.38 -12.88
CA GLY A 601 57.56 -11.54 -11.94
C GLY A 601 57.15 -11.79 -10.49
N ILE A 602 55.85 -11.91 -10.21
CA ILE A 602 55.32 -12.25 -8.89
C ILE A 602 55.76 -13.65 -8.46
N SER A 603 55.71 -14.64 -9.36
CA SER A 603 56.17 -16.00 -9.06
C SER A 603 57.65 -16.01 -8.68
N PHE A 604 58.52 -15.36 -9.46
CA PHE A 604 59.94 -15.24 -9.15
C PHE A 604 60.20 -14.51 -7.83
N TYR A 605 59.43 -13.47 -7.54
CA TYR A 605 59.50 -12.76 -6.26
C TYR A 605 59.22 -13.70 -5.07
N TYR A 606 58.19 -14.55 -5.15
CA TYR A 606 57.90 -15.54 -4.09
C TYR A 606 58.93 -16.67 -4.00
N ASP A 607 59.52 -17.05 -5.13
CA ASP A 607 60.64 -18.01 -5.20
C ASP A 607 61.98 -17.40 -4.75
N ARG A 608 62.00 -16.13 -4.33
CA ARG A 608 63.20 -15.35 -3.96
C ARG A 608 64.22 -15.17 -5.09
N LYS A 609 63.79 -15.32 -6.34
CA LYS A 609 64.56 -15.06 -7.57
C LYS A 609 64.43 -13.59 -7.96
N PHE A 610 65.02 -12.71 -7.17
CA PHE A 610 64.79 -11.26 -7.28
C PHE A 610 65.36 -10.64 -8.57
N VAL A 611 66.39 -11.25 -9.19
CA VAL A 611 66.97 -10.73 -10.44
C VAL A 611 66.01 -10.98 -11.60
N GLU A 612 65.56 -12.21 -11.75
CA GLU A 612 64.59 -12.64 -12.76
C GLU A 612 63.25 -11.92 -12.55
N GLY A 613 62.82 -11.74 -11.30
CA GLY A 613 61.65 -10.95 -10.95
C GLY A 613 61.76 -9.49 -11.40
N SER A 614 62.87 -8.82 -11.08
CA SER A 614 63.14 -7.44 -11.54
C SER A 614 63.09 -7.32 -13.07
N GLU A 615 63.70 -8.25 -13.81
CA GLU A 615 63.67 -8.23 -15.28
C GLU A 615 62.25 -8.33 -15.83
N MET A 616 61.38 -9.14 -15.22
CA MET A 616 59.98 -9.23 -15.62
C MET A 616 59.21 -7.93 -15.35
N PHE A 617 59.37 -7.34 -14.17
CA PHE A 617 58.71 -6.06 -13.85
C PHE A 617 59.21 -4.90 -14.73
N GLU A 618 60.49 -4.87 -15.10
CA GLU A 618 61.01 -3.90 -16.07
C GLU A 618 60.38 -4.08 -17.46
N ARG A 619 60.10 -5.31 -17.91
CA ARG A 619 59.38 -5.55 -19.18
C ARG A 619 57.94 -5.03 -19.12
N VAL A 620 57.27 -5.21 -17.98
CA VAL A 620 55.94 -4.62 -17.74
C VAL A 620 56.02 -3.09 -17.84
N LEU A 621 56.97 -2.48 -17.12
CA LEU A 621 57.11 -1.01 -17.06
C LEU A 621 57.56 -0.37 -18.37
N LYS A 622 58.26 -1.11 -19.25
CA LYS A 622 58.55 -0.65 -20.62
C LYS A 622 57.28 -0.49 -21.47
N LYS A 623 56.26 -1.32 -21.24
CA LYS A 623 54.97 -1.28 -21.94
C LYS A 623 53.93 -0.43 -21.20
N ASN A 624 54.02 -0.37 -19.87
CA ASN A 624 53.13 0.37 -18.97
C ASN A 624 53.92 1.05 -17.85
N SER A 625 54.50 2.21 -18.12
CA SER A 625 55.34 2.92 -17.15
C SER A 625 54.59 3.39 -15.90
N ALA A 626 53.24 3.48 -15.98
CA ALA A 626 52.39 3.92 -14.88
C ALA A 626 51.88 2.76 -13.99
N ASP A 627 52.29 1.51 -14.24
CA ASP A 627 51.87 0.36 -13.44
C ASP A 627 52.48 0.40 -12.04
N LYS A 628 51.73 0.95 -11.07
CA LYS A 628 52.16 1.10 -9.68
C LYS A 628 52.45 -0.23 -9.00
N ALA A 629 51.71 -1.29 -9.34
CA ALA A 629 51.96 -2.61 -8.78
C ALA A 629 53.33 -3.14 -9.25
N ALA A 630 53.66 -2.98 -10.53
CA ALA A 630 54.95 -3.40 -11.07
C ALA A 630 56.11 -2.57 -10.49
N LEU A 631 55.93 -1.25 -10.34
CA LEU A 631 56.91 -0.38 -9.67
C LEU A 631 57.18 -0.83 -8.23
N LEU A 632 56.12 -1.10 -7.46
CA LEU A 632 56.22 -1.55 -6.07
C LEU A 632 57.02 -2.85 -5.95
N TYR A 633 56.75 -3.83 -6.81
CA TYR A 633 57.47 -5.10 -6.75
C TYR A 633 58.90 -4.99 -7.28
N LEU A 634 59.16 -4.13 -8.27
CA LEU A 634 60.52 -3.85 -8.73
C LEU A 634 61.38 -3.26 -7.60
N GLU A 635 60.86 -2.26 -6.88
CA GLU A 635 61.53 -1.68 -5.71
C GLU A 635 61.80 -2.73 -4.62
N ARG A 636 60.83 -3.61 -4.36
CA ARG A 636 61.00 -4.71 -3.40
C ARG A 636 62.09 -5.70 -3.86
N CYS A 637 62.10 -6.09 -5.12
CA CYS A 637 63.14 -6.97 -5.68
C CYS A 637 64.52 -6.34 -5.52
N HIS A 638 64.68 -5.06 -5.85
CA HIS A 638 65.95 -4.34 -5.64
C HIS A 638 66.35 -4.26 -4.17
N LYS A 639 65.39 -4.08 -3.26
CA LYS A 639 65.65 -4.03 -1.82
C LYS A 639 66.12 -5.38 -1.27
N PHE A 640 65.52 -6.49 -1.68
CA PHE A 640 65.87 -7.83 -1.20
C PHE A 640 67.03 -8.49 -1.96
N ARG A 641 67.47 -7.88 -3.07
CA ARG A 641 68.70 -8.25 -3.79
C ARG A 641 69.97 -7.78 -3.06
N LYS A 642 69.89 -6.69 -2.30
CA LYS A 642 70.95 -6.20 -1.41
C LYS A 642 70.96 -7.04 -0.14
#